data_AF-A0A954PW35-F1
#
_entry.id   AF-A0A954PW35-F1
#
_cell.length_a   1.000
_cell.length_b   1.000
_cell.length_c   1.000
_cell.angle_alpha   90.00
_cell.angle_beta   90.00
_cell.angle_gamma   90.00
#
_symmetry.space_group_name_H-M   'P 1'
#
loop_
_entity.id
_entity.type
_entity.pdbx_description
1 polymer ?
#
loop_
_entity_poly.entity_id
_entity_poly.type
_entity_poly.pdbx_seq_one_letter_code
_entity_poly.pdbx_strand_id
1 'polypeptide(L)'
;MFRNSIYFVAAFVLTGLTIPASPSTAQDMRVVDIPVMDGGTDITRMKRRGDVRYKIESDFKTVGNFYAKTLTGQGWSKFRTENLQRNFWVQTFLKDKMTLEVRVDTRENGCEVRLTPKGMMWEEDDQPTPKDLPYPKDAADLEYNDFFGSIEYTSPSDVKTIGTFLSDELSKKMWTKVSTDFDTETFVRMKFKQSKSTLDIDVRAEDAGCKVSIRTKGMQWDGMKEEIERAKQQAKLLAEEDAKKKAAAAMEEALAKRNNKPKQGIANLPKLPNEATVVMDGKTFKLSQVIAFEIFDYGEWTTRIVATQKPIKQSTLLDRLRQSDKDKSENAAEQDLSQSWPDPYLQIVLDDQDKPYRLNLLAGGTPGGASGDDELSGTALVEDGRARGTVSLREPGSFFEKVYTAEISFDVPVLTTDTKPTKQIADAPKLPNAGKLVIGGKKYNLSNVVAYEMKLFDEPMTTIVLSEKPLDLAKLTSALGKKAADDYFEFTPQVKLLVDADDNLNSVSIWADNISIAGNSKYENEIVIEDGRARGTAAMAKPDEFFDKEYSFELSFDTNLLGKRAPIRPKPAGSLPADSYDGLPVPEGHSGIQTQGSPFRKEIQTAVNADINSVIRFYRDELASGEWGQWSENASESKIESQSARLVFAGPSGGVVIQIGVAGKGTSITMITRDAQAAKTAGLLPAAGKSRLFIANESAKDAVITVNKSDYKVAAGAGAKSPKTGINWEVQPGNYSFEIKLPNGQVKSQKLRLNPNQTMGVIIDDSGSFNMVELY
;
A
#
# COMPACT_ATOMS: atom_id res chain seq x y z
N MET A 1 42.64 -81.81 28.67
CA MET A 1 42.28 -83.22 28.38
C MET A 1 41.00 -83.22 27.56
N PHE A 2 41.11 -83.70 26.31
CA PHE A 2 40.09 -84.32 25.44
C PHE A 2 38.79 -83.54 25.10
N ARG A 3 38.70 -82.90 23.90
CA ARG A 3 38.26 -83.38 22.55
C ARG A 3 36.75 -83.15 22.32
N ASN A 4 36.33 -82.14 21.55
CA ASN A 4 36.21 -82.03 20.06
C ASN A 4 34.99 -82.74 19.44
N SER A 5 34.12 -81.97 18.77
CA SER A 5 33.62 -82.09 17.36
C SER A 5 32.43 -81.12 17.16
N ILE A 6 32.55 -79.91 16.55
CA ILE A 6 32.47 -79.52 15.10
C ILE A 6 31.28 -80.20 14.37
N TYR A 7 30.27 -79.54 13.75
CA TYR A 7 30.21 -78.55 12.64
C TYR A 7 28.85 -77.79 12.65
N PHE A 8 28.82 -76.45 12.57
CA PHE A 8 28.57 -75.58 11.40
C PHE A 8 27.10 -75.34 10.98
N VAL A 9 26.65 -74.10 11.27
CA VAL A 9 25.89 -73.12 10.44
C VAL A 9 24.50 -73.48 9.90
N ALA A 10 23.47 -72.75 10.36
CA ALA A 10 22.60 -71.90 9.52
C ALA A 10 21.73 -71.00 10.42
N ALA A 11 21.71 -69.70 10.09
CA ALA A 11 21.13 -68.63 10.88
C ALA A 11 19.60 -68.73 11.04
N PHE A 12 19.13 -68.72 12.29
CA PHE A 12 17.72 -68.52 12.62
C PHE A 12 17.48 -67.04 12.95
N VAL A 13 16.66 -66.41 12.11
CA VAL A 13 16.16 -65.05 12.26
C VAL A 13 15.33 -64.96 13.53
N LEU A 14 15.85 -64.26 14.55
CA LEU A 14 15.10 -63.90 15.75
C LEU A 14 14.38 -62.57 15.44
N THR A 15 13.08 -62.64 15.18
CA THR A 15 12.20 -61.47 15.10
C THR A 15 12.12 -60.82 16.48
N GLY A 16 12.82 -59.71 16.67
CA GLY A 16 12.67 -58.85 17.83
C GLY A 16 11.28 -58.21 17.86
N LEU A 17 10.49 -58.53 18.89
CA LEU A 17 9.35 -57.71 19.29
C LEU A 17 9.90 -56.35 19.76
N THR A 18 9.83 -55.37 18.88
CA THR A 18 9.94 -53.96 19.25
C THR A 18 8.71 -53.57 20.05
N ILE A 19 8.89 -53.35 21.34
CA ILE A 19 7.94 -52.54 22.11
C ILE A 19 8.05 -51.12 21.51
N PRO A 20 7.00 -50.55 20.92
CA PRO A 20 7.05 -49.16 20.50
C PRO A 20 7.22 -48.31 21.76
N ALA A 21 8.40 -47.71 21.90
CA ALA A 21 8.59 -46.58 22.79
C ALA A 21 7.55 -45.52 22.39
N SER A 22 6.69 -45.16 23.34
CA SER A 22 5.79 -44.01 23.19
C SER A 22 6.63 -42.81 22.73
N PRO A 23 6.18 -42.02 21.75
CA PRO A 23 6.88 -40.80 21.38
C PRO A 23 6.97 -39.93 22.63
N SER A 24 8.19 -39.53 23.02
CA SER A 24 8.39 -38.59 24.11
C SER A 24 7.63 -37.30 23.77
N THR A 25 6.55 -37.03 24.49
CA THR A 25 5.92 -35.71 24.52
C THR A 25 7.01 -34.70 24.86
N ALA A 26 7.12 -33.64 24.05
CA ALA A 26 7.96 -32.50 24.38
C ALA A 26 7.62 -32.05 25.81
N GLN A 27 8.63 -31.96 26.65
CA GLN A 27 8.45 -31.57 28.05
C GLN A 27 7.97 -30.11 28.06
N ASP A 28 6.69 -29.86 28.36
CA ASP A 28 6.12 -28.51 28.38
C ASP A 28 6.77 -27.68 29.49
N MET A 29 7.74 -26.84 29.13
CA MET A 29 8.48 -26.01 30.09
C MET A 29 7.58 -24.92 30.66
N ARG A 30 7.60 -24.75 31.98
CA ARG A 30 6.80 -23.72 32.67
C ARG A 30 7.60 -22.44 32.88
N VAL A 31 6.90 -21.31 32.97
CA VAL A 31 7.51 -20.01 33.31
C VAL A 31 8.15 -20.02 34.70
N VAL A 32 7.66 -20.84 35.63
CA VAL A 32 8.26 -21.02 36.95
C VAL A 32 9.65 -21.68 36.88
N ASP A 33 9.92 -22.45 35.83
CA ASP A 33 11.19 -23.16 35.62
C ASP A 33 12.30 -22.24 35.06
N ILE A 34 11.97 -21.00 34.70
CA ILE A 34 12.96 -20.03 34.24
C ILE A 34 13.89 -19.69 35.41
N PRO A 35 15.22 -19.83 35.25
CA PRO A 35 16.16 -19.58 36.33
C PRO A 35 16.13 -18.11 36.76
N VAL A 36 16.02 -17.89 38.07
CA VAL A 36 16.24 -16.59 38.72
C VAL A 36 17.60 -16.64 39.40
N MET A 37 18.43 -15.62 39.21
CA MET A 37 19.75 -15.56 39.83
C MET A 37 19.60 -15.39 41.36
N ASP A 38 20.39 -16.14 42.12
CA ASP A 38 20.41 -16.04 43.59
C ASP A 38 20.68 -14.60 44.03
N GLY A 39 19.94 -14.14 45.05
CA GLY A 39 19.95 -12.74 45.50
C GLY A 39 18.96 -11.82 44.79
N GLY A 40 18.16 -12.36 43.86
CA GLY A 40 17.04 -11.63 43.25
C GLY A 40 15.92 -11.29 44.25
N THR A 41 15.50 -10.02 44.26
CA THR A 41 14.39 -9.49 45.08
C THR A 41 13.25 -8.98 44.18
N ASP A 42 12.06 -8.74 44.75
CA ASP A 42 10.88 -8.26 44.00
C ASP A 42 10.44 -9.18 42.84
N ILE A 43 10.61 -10.50 42.98
CA ILE A 43 10.31 -11.46 41.91
C ILE A 43 8.81 -11.47 41.61
N THR A 44 8.46 -11.03 40.41
CA THR A 44 7.09 -10.90 39.93
C THR A 44 6.93 -11.67 38.62
N ARG A 45 6.07 -12.69 38.62
CA ARG A 45 5.64 -13.43 37.42
C ARG A 45 4.23 -12.96 37.07
N MET A 46 4.02 -12.41 35.88
CA MET A 46 2.71 -11.89 35.47
C MET A 46 2.39 -12.23 34.01
N LYS A 47 1.45 -13.15 33.80
CA LYS A 47 1.01 -13.56 32.45
C LYS A 47 0.47 -12.39 31.63
N ARG A 48 -0.36 -11.52 32.22
CA ARG A 48 -0.89 -10.31 31.57
C ARG A 48 0.21 -9.36 31.05
N ARG A 49 1.35 -9.30 31.75
CA ARG A 49 2.51 -8.51 31.33
C ARG A 49 3.44 -9.29 30.39
N GLY A 50 3.29 -10.62 30.37
CA GLY A 50 4.06 -11.54 29.54
C GLY A 50 5.51 -11.71 29.97
N ASP A 51 5.86 -11.35 31.21
CA ASP A 51 7.25 -11.39 31.68
C ASP A 51 7.39 -11.80 33.17
N VAL A 52 8.61 -12.23 33.50
CA VAL A 52 9.13 -12.33 34.87
C VAL A 52 10.06 -11.15 35.11
N ARG A 53 9.88 -10.45 36.22
CA ARG A 53 10.76 -9.33 36.62
C ARG A 53 11.28 -9.52 38.03
N TYR A 54 12.51 -9.09 38.26
CA TYR A 54 13.09 -9.00 39.59
C TYR A 54 14.25 -7.99 39.59
N LYS A 55 14.69 -7.58 40.77
CA LYS A 55 15.87 -6.72 40.96
C LYS A 55 17.00 -7.52 41.56
N ILE A 56 18.24 -7.14 41.29
CA ILE A 56 19.42 -7.80 41.86
C ILE A 56 20.56 -6.80 42.05
N GLU A 57 21.22 -6.83 43.20
CA GLU A 57 22.38 -5.99 43.52
C GLU A 57 23.66 -6.57 42.91
N SER A 58 23.75 -6.56 41.58
CA SER A 58 24.90 -7.04 40.80
C SER A 58 25.08 -6.17 39.55
N ASP A 59 26.24 -6.22 38.89
CA ASP A 59 26.44 -5.56 37.60
C ASP A 59 25.75 -6.33 36.45
N PHE A 60 25.30 -5.59 35.43
CA PHE A 60 24.45 -6.14 34.37
C PHE A 60 25.17 -7.14 33.46
N LYS A 61 26.51 -7.06 33.38
CA LYS A 61 27.31 -8.02 32.60
C LYS A 61 27.43 -9.35 33.35
N THR A 62 27.63 -9.32 34.66
CA THR A 62 27.62 -10.54 35.49
C THR A 62 26.26 -11.24 35.40
N VAL A 63 25.16 -10.51 35.53
CA VAL A 63 23.80 -11.07 35.41
C VAL A 63 23.52 -11.59 33.99
N GLY A 64 23.92 -10.85 32.94
CA GLY A 64 23.77 -11.32 31.57
C GLY A 64 24.61 -12.56 31.25
N ASN A 65 25.82 -12.66 31.77
CA ASN A 65 26.69 -13.83 31.64
C ASN A 65 26.13 -15.05 32.40
N PHE A 66 25.51 -14.83 33.56
CA PHE A 66 24.78 -15.88 34.28
C PHE A 66 23.71 -16.49 33.37
N TYR A 67 22.86 -15.68 32.75
CA TYR A 67 21.82 -16.20 31.85
C TYR A 67 22.39 -16.88 30.62
N ALA A 68 23.43 -16.32 30.00
CA ALA A 68 24.12 -16.95 28.88
C ALA A 68 24.63 -18.36 29.23
N LYS A 69 25.27 -18.51 30.39
CA LYS A 69 25.82 -19.79 30.85
C LYS A 69 24.72 -20.77 31.26
N THR A 70 23.80 -20.32 32.11
CA THR A 70 22.75 -21.17 32.69
C THR A 70 21.78 -21.67 31.63
N LEU A 71 21.30 -20.81 30.73
CA LEU A 71 20.36 -21.22 29.68
C LEU A 71 21.04 -22.13 28.65
N THR A 72 22.28 -21.86 28.24
CA THR A 72 23.02 -22.78 27.37
C THR A 72 23.24 -24.14 28.03
N GLY A 73 23.54 -24.19 29.32
CA GLY A 73 23.60 -25.44 30.09
C GLY A 73 22.27 -26.19 30.16
N GLN A 74 21.13 -25.49 30.05
CA GLN A 74 19.78 -26.06 29.98
C GLN A 74 19.32 -26.39 28.55
N GLY A 75 20.22 -26.35 27.56
CA GLY A 75 19.93 -26.71 26.17
C GLY A 75 19.32 -25.59 25.32
N TRP A 76 19.40 -24.33 25.77
CA TRP A 76 18.97 -23.18 24.98
C TRP A 76 20.09 -22.67 24.06
N SER A 77 19.71 -22.25 22.85
CA SER A 77 20.62 -21.69 21.85
C SER A 77 20.36 -20.20 21.64
N LYS A 78 21.41 -19.39 21.44
CA LYS A 78 21.23 -17.96 21.08
C LYS A 78 20.58 -17.86 19.70
N PHE A 79 19.47 -17.11 19.60
CA PHE A 79 18.59 -17.10 18.42
C PHE A 79 18.68 -15.80 17.59
N ARG A 80 19.30 -14.75 18.14
CA ARG A 80 19.45 -13.43 17.50
C ARG A 80 20.74 -12.75 17.91
N THR A 81 21.15 -11.74 17.14
CA THR A 81 22.22 -10.82 17.53
C THR A 81 21.86 -10.15 18.86
N GLU A 82 22.77 -10.24 19.83
CA GLU A 82 22.60 -9.61 21.13
C GLU A 82 22.73 -8.09 21.04
N ASN A 83 22.00 -7.38 21.91
CA ASN A 83 22.09 -5.93 22.00
C ASN A 83 22.75 -5.56 23.32
N LEU A 84 24.07 -5.44 23.29
CA LEU A 84 24.87 -5.02 24.43
C LEU A 84 25.13 -3.50 24.34
N GLN A 85 24.54 -2.75 25.26
CA GLN A 85 24.71 -1.30 25.38
C GLN A 85 25.42 -0.94 26.70
N ARG A 86 25.75 0.34 26.88
CA ARG A 86 26.47 0.83 28.08
C ARG A 86 25.71 0.59 29.40
N ASN A 87 24.39 0.50 29.35
CA ASN A 87 23.51 0.46 30.52
C ASN A 87 22.45 -0.66 30.45
N PHE A 88 22.50 -1.52 29.44
CA PHE A 88 21.63 -2.70 29.39
C PHE A 88 22.19 -3.77 28.45
N TRP A 89 21.73 -5.00 28.62
CA TRP A 89 22.04 -6.11 27.73
C TRP A 89 20.77 -6.92 27.43
N VAL A 90 20.45 -7.09 26.15
CA VAL A 90 19.37 -7.96 25.67
C VAL A 90 19.96 -9.17 24.96
N GLN A 91 19.55 -10.36 25.39
CA GLN A 91 19.90 -11.65 24.80
C GLN A 91 18.61 -12.44 24.51
N THR A 92 18.54 -13.09 23.35
CA THR A 92 17.39 -13.93 22.99
C THR A 92 17.82 -15.37 22.80
N PHE A 93 17.13 -16.28 23.48
CA PHE A 93 17.38 -17.71 23.45
C PHE A 93 16.21 -18.46 22.82
N LEU A 94 16.50 -19.55 22.11
CA LEU A 94 15.55 -20.48 21.52
C LEU A 94 15.80 -21.89 22.06
N LYS A 95 14.73 -22.60 22.37
CA LYS A 95 14.71 -24.03 22.66
C LYS A 95 13.44 -24.61 22.06
N ASP A 96 13.58 -25.52 21.10
CA ASP A 96 12.48 -26.05 20.30
C ASP A 96 11.64 -24.92 19.64
N LYS A 97 10.34 -24.81 19.99
CA LYS A 97 9.44 -23.74 19.53
C LYS A 97 9.34 -22.56 20.50
N MET A 98 10.07 -22.60 21.62
CA MET A 98 10.01 -21.60 22.69
C MET A 98 11.12 -20.56 22.55
N THR A 99 10.80 -19.30 22.85
CA THR A 99 11.80 -18.23 22.93
C THR A 99 11.80 -17.58 24.30
N LEU A 100 12.98 -17.16 24.76
CA LEU A 100 13.16 -16.41 25.99
C LEU A 100 14.03 -15.19 25.71
N GLU A 101 13.47 -14.01 25.86
CA GLU A 101 14.24 -12.76 25.84
C GLU A 101 14.66 -12.41 27.27
N VAL A 102 15.96 -12.28 27.49
CA VAL A 102 16.57 -11.84 28.74
C VAL A 102 17.05 -10.41 28.54
N ARG A 103 16.47 -9.47 29.27
CA ARG A 103 16.90 -8.08 29.32
C ARG A 103 17.36 -7.75 30.72
N VAL A 104 18.56 -7.21 30.82
CA VAL A 104 19.15 -6.74 32.08
C VAL A 104 19.46 -5.25 31.92
N ASP A 105 18.79 -4.40 32.69
CA ASP A 105 18.99 -2.94 32.68
C ASP A 105 19.70 -2.50 33.97
N THR A 106 20.74 -1.67 33.85
CA THR A 106 21.41 -1.05 35.01
C THR A 106 20.49 -0.06 35.71
N ARG A 107 20.44 -0.09 37.04
CA ARG A 107 19.71 0.83 37.93
C ARG A 107 20.67 1.40 39.00
N GLU A 108 20.20 2.37 39.78
CA GLU A 108 21.03 3.06 40.79
C GLU A 108 21.69 2.09 41.80
N ASN A 109 20.97 1.04 42.22
CA ASN A 109 21.45 0.03 43.18
C ASN A 109 21.47 -1.39 42.59
N GLY A 110 22.04 -1.57 41.39
CA GLY A 110 22.19 -2.89 40.75
C GLY A 110 21.50 -2.98 39.40
N CYS A 111 20.73 -4.05 39.16
CA CYS A 111 20.06 -4.32 37.91
C CYS A 111 18.57 -4.64 38.09
N GLU A 112 17.78 -4.28 37.08
CA GLU A 112 16.45 -4.85 36.86
C GLU A 112 16.55 -5.91 35.75
N VAL A 113 16.05 -7.10 36.03
CA VAL A 113 16.00 -8.21 35.07
C VAL A 113 14.58 -8.39 34.60
N ARG A 114 14.40 -8.47 33.28
CA ARG A 114 13.13 -8.82 32.62
C ARG A 114 13.34 -10.04 31.74
N LEU A 115 12.55 -11.08 32.00
CA LEU A 115 12.55 -12.33 31.25
C LEU A 115 11.21 -12.45 30.54
N THR A 116 11.21 -12.46 29.22
CA THR A 116 9.99 -12.49 28.39
C THR A 116 9.90 -13.84 27.68
N PRO A 117 9.19 -14.83 28.25
CA PRO A 117 9.00 -16.13 27.63
C PRO A 117 7.89 -16.10 26.56
N LYS A 118 8.08 -16.88 25.49
CA LYS A 118 7.03 -17.21 24.51
C LYS A 118 7.03 -18.70 24.26
N GLY A 119 5.83 -19.28 24.22
CA GLY A 119 5.63 -20.73 24.03
C GLY A 119 5.81 -21.57 25.30
N MET A 120 5.97 -20.94 26.49
CA MET A 120 5.99 -21.63 27.78
C MET A 120 4.63 -21.56 28.47
N MET A 121 4.32 -22.53 29.32
CA MET A 121 3.10 -22.54 30.13
C MET A 121 3.24 -21.70 31.41
N TRP A 122 2.22 -20.91 31.71
CA TRP A 122 2.08 -20.13 32.93
C TRP A 122 1.35 -20.95 34.01
N GLU A 123 1.55 -20.66 35.29
CA GLU A 123 0.78 -21.33 36.36
C GLU A 123 -0.72 -21.05 36.24
N GLU A 124 -1.07 -19.89 35.69
CA GLU A 124 -2.45 -19.52 35.40
C GLU A 124 -3.10 -20.42 34.33
N ASP A 125 -2.33 -21.05 33.43
CA ASP A 125 -2.85 -21.97 32.40
C ASP A 125 -3.43 -23.28 32.97
N ASP A 126 -3.16 -23.62 34.24
CA ASP A 126 -3.73 -24.80 34.91
C ASP A 126 -5.17 -24.58 35.42
N GLN A 127 -5.69 -23.35 35.35
CA GLN A 127 -7.05 -23.04 35.81
C GLN A 127 -8.09 -23.31 34.71
N PRO A 128 -9.26 -23.88 35.06
CA PRO A 128 -10.31 -24.12 34.08
C PRO A 128 -10.81 -22.79 33.50
N THR A 129 -11.08 -22.79 32.20
CA THR A 129 -11.62 -21.65 31.47
C THR A 129 -13.13 -21.82 31.25
N PRO A 130 -13.88 -20.72 31.06
CA PRO A 130 -15.31 -20.80 30.74
C PRO A 130 -15.66 -21.67 29.51
N LYS A 131 -14.72 -21.85 28.57
CA LYS A 131 -14.90 -22.75 27.42
C LYS A 131 -14.86 -24.24 27.80
N ASP A 132 -14.24 -24.57 28.93
CA ASP A 132 -14.14 -25.95 29.40
C ASP A 132 -15.46 -26.43 30.01
N LEU A 133 -16.39 -25.51 30.31
CA LEU A 133 -17.71 -25.84 30.83
C LEU A 133 -18.59 -26.52 29.76
N PRO A 134 -19.45 -27.47 30.16
CA PRO A 134 -20.35 -28.13 29.25
C PRO A 134 -21.56 -27.25 28.92
N TYR A 135 -21.88 -27.17 27.63
CA TYR A 135 -23.08 -26.50 27.12
C TYR A 135 -23.94 -27.52 26.37
N PRO A 136 -25.26 -27.51 26.53
CA PRO A 136 -26.14 -28.37 25.76
C PRO A 136 -26.13 -27.93 24.29
N LYS A 137 -26.39 -28.87 23.37
CA LYS A 137 -26.35 -28.59 21.92
C LYS A 137 -27.37 -27.55 21.46
N ASP A 138 -28.42 -27.36 22.24
CA ASP A 138 -29.51 -26.42 22.00
C ASP A 138 -29.33 -25.08 22.73
N ALA A 139 -28.17 -24.83 23.34
CA ALA A 139 -27.87 -23.54 23.96
C ALA A 139 -27.87 -22.42 22.91
N ALA A 140 -28.65 -21.38 23.17
CA ALA A 140 -28.73 -20.16 22.39
C ALA A 140 -28.31 -18.96 23.25
N ASP A 141 -28.01 -17.83 22.60
CA ASP A 141 -27.69 -16.55 23.26
C ASP A 141 -26.59 -16.66 24.33
N LEU A 142 -25.54 -17.44 24.04
CA LEU A 142 -24.43 -17.66 24.95
C LEU A 142 -23.57 -16.40 25.10
N GLU A 143 -23.71 -15.74 26.25
CA GLU A 143 -23.01 -14.52 26.63
C GLU A 143 -21.94 -14.79 27.69
N TYR A 144 -20.78 -14.17 27.52
CA TYR A 144 -19.66 -14.22 28.45
C TYR A 144 -19.37 -12.82 28.97
N ASN A 145 -19.31 -12.67 30.29
CA ASN A 145 -18.98 -11.44 30.96
C ASN A 145 -17.72 -11.60 31.80
N ASP A 146 -16.59 -11.15 31.26
CA ASP A 146 -15.28 -11.22 31.94
C ASP A 146 -15.23 -10.36 33.20
N PHE A 147 -15.86 -9.18 33.16
CA PHE A 147 -15.89 -8.23 34.26
C PHE A 147 -16.64 -8.80 35.47
N PHE A 148 -17.75 -9.50 35.26
CA PHE A 148 -18.54 -10.14 36.32
C PHE A 148 -18.21 -11.62 36.54
N GLY A 149 -17.34 -12.21 35.71
CA GLY A 149 -17.00 -13.63 35.75
C GLY A 149 -18.22 -14.54 35.56
N SER A 150 -19.14 -14.16 34.66
CA SER A 150 -20.43 -14.84 34.48
C SER A 150 -20.71 -15.25 33.04
N ILE A 151 -21.49 -16.31 32.89
CA ILE A 151 -21.89 -16.88 31.60
C ILE A 151 -23.41 -17.01 31.62
N GLU A 152 -24.08 -16.54 30.59
CA GLU A 152 -25.54 -16.67 30.47
C GLU A 152 -25.90 -17.30 29.13
N TYR A 153 -26.93 -18.14 29.09
CA TYR A 153 -27.50 -18.67 27.84
C TYR A 153 -28.95 -19.08 28.04
N THR A 154 -29.66 -19.27 26.94
CA THR A 154 -31.02 -19.80 26.90
C THR A 154 -31.04 -21.20 26.31
N SER A 155 -32.00 -22.02 26.70
CA SER A 155 -32.23 -23.34 26.10
C SER A 155 -33.73 -23.59 26.03
N PRO A 156 -34.23 -24.18 24.93
CA PRO A 156 -35.64 -24.59 24.83
C PRO A 156 -35.99 -25.78 25.75
N SER A 157 -34.98 -26.46 26.30
CA SER A 157 -35.16 -27.56 27.25
C SER A 157 -35.63 -27.06 28.62
N ASP A 158 -36.37 -27.91 29.35
CA ASP A 158 -36.85 -27.59 30.70
C ASP A 158 -35.71 -27.56 31.75
N VAL A 159 -36.02 -26.96 32.91
CA VAL A 159 -35.10 -26.75 34.03
C VAL A 159 -34.48 -28.07 34.53
N LYS A 160 -35.25 -29.16 34.56
CA LYS A 160 -34.80 -30.47 35.08
C LYS A 160 -33.86 -31.16 34.11
N THR A 161 -34.17 -31.09 32.82
CA THR A 161 -33.32 -31.60 31.73
C THR A 161 -31.95 -30.92 31.75
N ILE A 162 -31.92 -29.59 31.86
CA ILE A 162 -30.68 -28.82 31.91
C ILE A 162 -29.91 -29.00 33.21
N GLY A 163 -30.61 -29.03 34.36
CA GLY A 163 -29.98 -29.30 35.66
C GLY A 163 -29.30 -30.66 35.73
N THR A 164 -29.90 -31.68 35.10
CA THR A 164 -29.34 -33.05 35.00
C THR A 164 -28.13 -33.06 34.07
N PHE A 165 -28.26 -32.49 32.87
CA PHE A 165 -27.17 -32.38 31.89
C PHE A 165 -25.92 -31.72 32.51
N LEU A 166 -26.08 -30.56 33.15
CA LEU A 166 -24.97 -29.83 33.75
C LEU A 166 -24.33 -30.63 34.89
N SER A 167 -25.13 -31.28 35.75
CA SER A 167 -24.59 -32.12 36.83
C SER A 167 -23.74 -33.28 36.31
N ASP A 168 -24.20 -33.96 35.27
CA ASP A 168 -23.53 -35.13 34.70
C ASP A 168 -22.24 -34.74 33.95
N GLU A 169 -22.32 -33.73 33.08
CA GLU A 169 -21.18 -33.32 32.26
C GLU A 169 -20.09 -32.61 33.07
N LEU A 170 -20.46 -31.81 34.08
CA LEU A 170 -19.49 -31.20 34.99
C LEU A 170 -18.75 -32.27 35.80
N SER A 171 -19.45 -33.31 36.25
CA SER A 171 -18.83 -34.44 36.97
C SER A 171 -17.81 -35.18 36.09
N LYS A 172 -18.12 -35.39 34.80
CA LYS A 172 -17.16 -35.98 33.83
C LYS A 172 -15.92 -35.10 33.62
N LYS A 173 -16.05 -33.79 33.83
CA LYS A 173 -14.97 -32.79 33.70
C LYS A 173 -14.28 -32.46 35.03
N MET A 174 -14.34 -33.38 36.00
CA MET A 174 -13.70 -33.28 37.31
C MET A 174 -14.19 -32.11 38.19
N TRP A 175 -15.38 -31.56 37.91
CA TRP A 175 -16.04 -30.65 38.84
C TRP A 175 -16.80 -31.45 39.89
N THR A 176 -16.58 -31.13 41.16
CA THR A 176 -17.29 -31.76 42.28
C THR A 176 -18.50 -30.91 42.65
N LYS A 177 -19.70 -31.50 42.64
CA LYS A 177 -20.91 -30.86 43.13
C LYS A 177 -20.82 -30.66 44.65
N VAL A 178 -20.93 -29.40 45.08
CA VAL A 178 -20.83 -29.00 46.49
C VAL A 178 -22.20 -29.01 47.15
N SER A 179 -23.21 -28.43 46.48
CA SER A 179 -24.59 -28.40 46.97
C SER A 179 -25.59 -28.16 45.84
N THR A 180 -26.85 -28.52 46.10
CA THR A 180 -28.02 -27.97 45.40
C THR A 180 -28.77 -27.13 46.42
N ASP A 181 -28.78 -25.81 46.22
CA ASP A 181 -29.33 -24.86 47.19
C ASP A 181 -30.84 -24.66 47.01
N PHE A 182 -31.34 -24.83 45.79
CA PHE A 182 -32.75 -24.77 45.42
C PHE A 182 -33.04 -25.81 44.34
N ASP A 183 -34.18 -26.50 44.43
CA ASP A 183 -34.64 -27.49 43.47
C ASP A 183 -36.17 -27.48 43.39
N THR A 184 -36.69 -26.82 42.37
CA THR A 184 -38.12 -26.67 42.10
C THR A 184 -38.36 -26.86 40.61
N GLU A 185 -39.61 -27.07 40.19
CA GLU A 185 -39.94 -27.24 38.77
C GLU A 185 -39.53 -26.04 37.90
N THR A 186 -39.48 -24.84 38.47
CA THR A 186 -39.18 -23.59 37.74
C THR A 186 -37.80 -23.01 38.02
N PHE A 187 -37.05 -23.56 38.98
CA PHE A 187 -35.75 -23.03 39.36
C PHE A 187 -34.88 -24.07 40.08
N VAL A 188 -33.62 -24.20 39.64
CA VAL A 188 -32.58 -24.95 40.37
C VAL A 188 -31.30 -24.10 40.50
N ARG A 189 -30.69 -24.14 41.68
CA ARG A 189 -29.37 -23.54 41.94
C ARG A 189 -28.39 -24.60 42.41
N MET A 190 -27.24 -24.71 41.76
CA MET A 190 -26.22 -25.71 42.04
C MET A 190 -24.84 -25.09 42.15
N LYS A 191 -24.04 -25.58 43.10
CA LYS A 191 -22.66 -25.14 43.31
C LYS A 191 -21.68 -26.24 43.01
N PHE A 192 -20.59 -25.90 42.31
CA PHE A 192 -19.53 -26.83 41.95
C PHE A 192 -18.15 -26.26 42.30
N LYS A 193 -17.18 -27.14 42.49
CA LYS A 193 -15.78 -26.78 42.77
C LYS A 193 -14.82 -27.66 41.98
N GLN A 194 -13.77 -27.04 41.45
CA GLN A 194 -12.62 -27.72 40.84
C GLN A 194 -11.35 -26.95 41.24
N SER A 195 -10.41 -27.60 41.93
CA SER A 195 -9.19 -26.95 42.42
C SER A 195 -9.48 -25.66 43.23
N LYS A 196 -9.02 -24.49 42.75
CA LYS A 196 -9.28 -23.18 43.35
C LYS A 196 -10.52 -22.48 42.78
N SER A 197 -11.17 -23.08 41.79
CA SER A 197 -12.28 -22.49 41.04
C SER A 197 -13.63 -22.99 41.57
N THR A 198 -14.65 -22.12 41.56
CA THR A 198 -16.02 -22.46 41.95
C THR A 198 -17.04 -21.95 40.93
N LEU A 199 -18.12 -22.70 40.75
CA LEU A 199 -19.29 -22.31 39.95
C LEU A 199 -20.51 -22.19 40.85
N ASP A 200 -21.33 -21.18 40.61
CA ASP A 200 -22.69 -21.04 41.12
C ASP A 200 -23.62 -20.96 39.91
N ILE A 201 -24.44 -21.98 39.70
CA ILE A 201 -25.24 -22.17 38.49
C ILE A 201 -26.71 -22.07 38.81
N ASP A 202 -27.37 -21.10 38.18
CA ASP A 202 -28.80 -20.88 38.23
C ASP A 202 -29.43 -21.33 36.92
N VAL A 203 -30.47 -22.16 36.99
CA VAL A 203 -31.32 -22.52 35.84
C VAL A 203 -32.74 -22.13 36.20
N ARG A 204 -33.36 -21.24 35.42
CA ARG A 204 -34.68 -20.67 35.68
C ARG A 204 -35.59 -20.86 34.48
N ALA A 205 -36.83 -21.28 34.69
CA ALA A 205 -37.83 -21.39 33.64
C ALA A 205 -38.16 -20.02 33.03
N GLU A 206 -38.36 -20.01 31.71
CA GLU A 206 -38.81 -18.87 30.90
C GLU A 206 -39.99 -19.35 30.03
N ASP A 207 -40.69 -18.43 29.36
CA ASP A 207 -41.90 -18.74 28.56
C ASP A 207 -41.68 -19.82 27.48
N ALA A 208 -40.44 -19.96 26.99
CA ALA A 208 -40.04 -20.91 25.95
C ALA A 208 -38.78 -21.71 26.33
N GLY A 209 -38.75 -22.25 27.55
CA GLY A 209 -37.67 -23.14 28.02
C GLY A 209 -37.06 -22.67 29.34
N CYS A 210 -35.75 -22.46 29.37
CA CYS A 210 -35.06 -21.90 30.53
C CYS A 210 -33.90 -20.98 30.18
N LYS A 211 -33.55 -20.11 31.13
CA LYS A 211 -32.34 -19.30 31.16
C LYS A 211 -31.36 -19.87 32.18
N VAL A 212 -30.10 -20.01 31.78
CA VAL A 212 -29.00 -20.46 32.63
C VAL A 212 -28.05 -19.30 32.91
N SER A 213 -27.65 -19.13 34.16
CA SER A 213 -26.64 -18.15 34.59
C SER A 213 -25.59 -18.85 35.45
N ILE A 214 -24.34 -18.85 35.00
CA ILE A 214 -23.20 -19.47 35.68
C ILE A 214 -22.29 -18.35 36.17
N ARG A 215 -22.12 -18.23 37.48
CA ARG A 215 -21.14 -17.32 38.09
C ARG A 215 -19.91 -18.11 38.48
N THR A 216 -18.75 -17.58 38.14
CA THR A 216 -17.48 -18.25 38.34
C THR A 216 -16.60 -17.44 39.29
N LYS A 217 -15.77 -18.13 40.06
CA LYS A 217 -14.72 -17.50 40.87
C LYS A 217 -13.46 -18.34 40.75
N GLY A 218 -12.32 -17.68 40.52
CA GLY A 218 -11.03 -18.36 40.37
C GLY A 218 -10.86 -19.16 39.08
N MET A 219 -11.62 -18.83 38.02
CA MET A 219 -11.41 -19.32 36.65
C MET A 219 -10.59 -18.32 35.84
N GLN A 220 -9.92 -18.76 34.78
CA GLN A 220 -9.16 -17.87 33.90
C GLN A 220 -10.09 -17.22 32.84
N TRP A 221 -10.21 -15.89 32.89
CA TRP A 221 -11.00 -15.08 31.95
C TRP A 221 -10.15 -14.22 30.98
N ASP A 222 -8.86 -14.03 31.28
CA ASP A 222 -7.96 -13.16 30.51
C ASP A 222 -7.82 -13.61 29.04
N GLY A 223 -8.04 -12.68 28.11
CA GLY A 223 -7.93 -12.88 26.66
C GLY A 223 -9.14 -13.54 26.00
N MET A 224 -10.15 -13.93 26.78
CA MET A 224 -11.27 -14.72 26.28
C MET A 224 -12.23 -13.89 25.41
N LYS A 225 -12.38 -12.60 25.67
CA LYS A 225 -13.18 -11.70 24.82
C LYS A 225 -12.57 -11.60 23.42
N GLU A 226 -11.26 -11.36 23.31
CA GLU A 226 -10.59 -11.30 22.00
C GLU A 226 -10.51 -12.67 21.31
N GLU A 227 -10.49 -13.76 22.07
CA GLU A 227 -10.48 -15.12 21.53
C GLU A 227 -11.87 -15.57 21.07
N ILE A 228 -12.94 -15.17 21.75
CA ILE A 228 -14.34 -15.42 21.34
C ILE A 228 -14.67 -14.56 20.13
N GLU A 229 -14.28 -13.28 20.12
CA GLU A 229 -14.47 -12.45 18.92
C GLU A 229 -13.65 -13.00 17.75
N ARG A 230 -12.42 -13.49 18.00
CA ARG A 230 -11.67 -14.23 16.97
C ARG A 230 -12.36 -15.52 16.55
N ALA A 231 -12.93 -16.30 17.45
CA ALA A 231 -13.63 -17.55 17.13
C ALA A 231 -14.96 -17.28 16.41
N LYS A 232 -15.70 -16.23 16.77
CA LYS A 232 -16.89 -15.75 16.05
C LYS A 232 -16.52 -15.23 14.68
N GLN A 233 -15.44 -14.45 14.58
CA GLN A 233 -14.90 -13.98 13.31
C GLN A 233 -14.45 -15.17 12.46
N GLN A 234 -13.77 -16.15 13.04
CA GLN A 234 -13.27 -17.33 12.34
C GLN A 234 -14.40 -18.28 11.95
N ALA A 235 -15.42 -18.47 12.79
CA ALA A 235 -16.63 -19.21 12.47
C ALA A 235 -17.46 -18.49 11.41
N LYS A 236 -17.53 -17.15 11.45
CA LYS A 236 -18.12 -16.33 10.39
C LYS A 236 -17.33 -16.44 9.11
N LEU A 237 -16.00 -16.40 9.16
CA LEU A 237 -15.13 -16.57 8.00
C LEU A 237 -15.22 -17.98 7.44
N LEU A 238 -15.28 -19.02 8.28
CA LEU A 238 -15.49 -20.41 7.89
C LEU A 238 -16.88 -20.62 7.32
N ALA A 239 -17.92 -20.01 7.89
CA ALA A 239 -19.28 -20.07 7.37
C ALA A 239 -19.42 -19.26 6.09
N GLU A 240 -18.74 -18.13 5.95
CA GLU A 240 -18.63 -17.36 4.71
C GLU A 240 -17.78 -18.10 3.68
N GLU A 241 -16.76 -18.86 4.08
CA GLU A 241 -15.93 -19.68 3.20
C GLU A 241 -16.69 -20.94 2.77
N ASP A 242 -17.45 -21.58 3.64
CA ASP A 242 -18.36 -22.68 3.32
C ASP A 242 -19.56 -22.19 2.51
N ALA A 243 -20.09 -21.00 2.79
CA ALA A 243 -21.11 -20.37 1.96
C ALA A 243 -20.53 -19.94 0.62
N LYS A 244 -19.28 -19.49 0.55
CA LYS A 244 -18.57 -19.22 -0.71
C LYS A 244 -18.21 -20.50 -1.44
N LYS A 245 -17.88 -21.61 -0.77
CA LYS A 245 -17.63 -22.92 -1.40
C LYS A 245 -18.92 -23.55 -1.88
N LYS A 246 -20.01 -23.44 -1.12
CA LYS A 246 -21.36 -23.84 -1.54
C LYS A 246 -21.89 -22.92 -2.63
N ALA A 247 -21.61 -21.63 -2.60
CA ALA A 247 -21.96 -20.69 -3.66
C ALA A 247 -21.07 -20.89 -4.89
N ALA A 248 -19.79 -21.25 -4.74
CA ALA A 248 -18.90 -21.59 -5.85
C ALA A 248 -19.27 -22.94 -6.47
N ALA A 249 -19.59 -23.96 -5.66
CA ALA A 249 -20.12 -25.23 -6.12
C ALA A 249 -21.51 -25.07 -6.75
N ALA A 250 -22.39 -24.25 -6.17
CA ALA A 250 -23.67 -23.89 -6.75
C ALA A 250 -23.54 -22.98 -7.97
N MET A 251 -22.46 -22.19 -8.10
CA MET A 251 -22.17 -21.36 -9.28
C MET A 251 -21.54 -22.20 -10.39
N GLU A 252 -20.74 -23.22 -10.05
CA GLU A 252 -20.23 -24.25 -10.96
C GLU A 252 -21.36 -25.19 -11.43
N GLU A 253 -22.36 -25.44 -10.58
CA GLU A 253 -23.56 -26.22 -10.89
C GLU A 253 -24.68 -25.37 -11.55
N ALA A 254 -24.67 -24.04 -11.36
CA ALA A 254 -25.61 -23.08 -11.96
C ALA A 254 -25.04 -22.29 -13.16
N LEU A 255 -23.80 -22.56 -13.58
CA LEU A 255 -23.32 -22.13 -14.89
C LEU A 255 -23.95 -23.10 -15.90
N ALA A 256 -24.87 -22.61 -16.73
CA ALA A 256 -25.41 -23.43 -17.81
C ALA A 256 -24.22 -23.97 -18.61
N LYS A 257 -24.04 -25.29 -18.71
CA LYS A 257 -22.98 -25.82 -19.58
C LYS A 257 -23.39 -25.53 -21.02
N ARG A 258 -22.48 -24.99 -21.83
CA ARG A 258 -22.73 -24.80 -23.26
C ARG A 258 -23.18 -26.13 -23.86
N ASN A 259 -24.22 -26.11 -24.69
CA ASN A 259 -24.74 -27.32 -25.32
C ASN A 259 -23.62 -28.03 -26.10
N ASN A 260 -23.46 -29.34 -25.87
CA ASN A 260 -22.50 -30.13 -26.63
C ASN A 260 -22.95 -30.21 -28.10
N LYS A 261 -22.13 -29.67 -29.01
CA LYS A 261 -22.38 -29.75 -30.46
C LYS A 261 -21.57 -30.89 -31.09
N PRO A 262 -22.04 -31.48 -32.20
CA PRO A 262 -21.24 -32.40 -33.00
C PRO A 262 -19.94 -31.75 -33.47
N LYS A 263 -18.81 -32.44 -33.27
CA LYS A 263 -17.49 -31.99 -33.73
C LYS A 263 -17.43 -31.92 -35.25
N GLN A 264 -16.98 -30.78 -35.78
CA GLN A 264 -16.84 -30.55 -37.23
C GLN A 264 -15.37 -30.59 -37.68
N GLY A 265 -14.43 -30.71 -36.73
CA GLY A 265 -13.01 -30.92 -37.02
C GLY A 265 -12.28 -29.62 -37.37
N ILE A 266 -12.49 -28.54 -36.63
CA ILE A 266 -11.83 -27.23 -36.83
C ILE A 266 -10.29 -27.32 -36.96
N ALA A 267 -9.66 -28.30 -36.32
CA ALA A 267 -8.22 -28.55 -36.37
C ALA A 267 -7.70 -28.89 -37.78
N ASN A 268 -8.55 -29.47 -38.64
CA ASN A 268 -8.19 -29.90 -40.00
C ASN A 268 -8.48 -28.84 -41.07
N LEU A 269 -9.05 -27.69 -40.69
CA LEU A 269 -9.39 -26.62 -41.62
C LEU A 269 -8.21 -25.66 -41.83
N PRO A 270 -8.05 -25.08 -43.04
CA PRO A 270 -6.95 -24.16 -43.33
C PRO A 270 -7.08 -22.90 -42.47
N LYS A 271 -5.94 -22.33 -42.07
CA LYS A 271 -5.95 -21.09 -41.28
C LYS A 271 -6.56 -19.95 -42.07
N LEU A 272 -7.37 -19.13 -41.41
CA LEU A 272 -7.85 -17.86 -41.95
C LEU A 272 -7.03 -16.69 -41.41
N PRO A 273 -6.92 -15.57 -42.14
CA PRO A 273 -6.33 -14.36 -41.59
C PRO A 273 -7.20 -13.78 -40.47
N ASN A 274 -6.56 -13.10 -39.52
CA ASN A 274 -7.21 -12.39 -38.42
C ASN A 274 -7.26 -10.91 -38.75
N GLU A 275 -8.25 -10.50 -39.53
CA GLU A 275 -8.39 -9.12 -39.99
C GLU A 275 -9.84 -8.76 -40.28
N ALA A 276 -10.16 -7.49 -40.12
CA ALA A 276 -11.43 -6.93 -40.55
C ALA A 276 -11.23 -5.61 -41.30
N THR A 277 -12.17 -5.34 -42.21
CA THR A 277 -12.24 -4.09 -42.97
C THR A 277 -13.61 -3.47 -42.72
N VAL A 278 -13.62 -2.21 -42.29
CA VAL A 278 -14.83 -1.37 -42.25
C VAL A 278 -14.62 -0.21 -43.22
N VAL A 279 -15.53 -0.04 -44.17
CA VAL A 279 -15.59 1.17 -45.01
C VAL A 279 -16.76 2.00 -44.50
N MET A 280 -16.49 3.24 -44.07
CA MET A 280 -17.49 4.18 -43.57
C MET A 280 -17.37 5.48 -44.35
N ASP A 281 -18.41 5.80 -45.12
CA ASP A 281 -18.49 7.02 -45.94
C ASP A 281 -17.26 7.18 -46.86
N GLY A 282 -16.89 6.10 -47.55
CA GLY A 282 -15.71 6.03 -48.43
C GLY A 282 -14.36 5.93 -47.72
N LYS A 283 -14.28 6.10 -46.40
CA LYS A 283 -13.05 5.93 -45.62
C LYS A 283 -12.89 4.49 -45.14
N THR A 284 -11.74 3.88 -45.44
CA THR A 284 -11.40 2.51 -45.03
C THR A 284 -10.68 2.49 -43.69
N PHE A 285 -11.13 1.64 -42.78
CA PHE A 285 -10.52 1.32 -41.50
C PHE A 285 -10.13 -0.16 -41.49
N LYS A 286 -8.83 -0.44 -41.31
CA LYS A 286 -8.30 -1.80 -41.15
C LYS A 286 -8.16 -2.13 -39.68
N LEU A 287 -8.68 -3.28 -39.26
CA LEU A 287 -8.67 -3.76 -37.89
C LEU A 287 -7.91 -5.10 -37.87
N SER A 288 -6.69 -5.11 -37.36
CA SER A 288 -5.80 -6.29 -37.40
C SER A 288 -5.75 -7.07 -36.10
N GLN A 289 -6.41 -6.57 -35.05
CA GLN A 289 -6.39 -7.17 -33.72
C GLN A 289 -7.73 -7.82 -33.47
N VAL A 290 -7.78 -9.16 -33.61
CA VAL A 290 -9.02 -9.93 -33.47
C VAL A 290 -8.95 -10.79 -32.22
N ILE A 291 -9.99 -10.73 -31.40
CA ILE A 291 -10.17 -11.60 -30.24
C ILE A 291 -11.55 -12.27 -30.31
N ALA A 292 -11.67 -13.45 -29.70
CA ALA A 292 -12.95 -14.09 -29.47
C ALA A 292 -13.10 -14.43 -27.98
N PHE A 293 -14.31 -14.29 -27.45
CA PHE A 293 -14.61 -14.66 -26.07
C PHE A 293 -16.05 -15.13 -25.92
N GLU A 294 -16.29 -15.95 -24.90
CA GLU A 294 -17.61 -16.43 -24.52
C GLU A 294 -18.19 -15.59 -23.39
N ILE A 295 -19.49 -15.36 -23.48
CA ILE A 295 -20.29 -14.70 -22.46
C ILE A 295 -21.64 -15.40 -22.35
N PHE A 296 -22.16 -15.47 -21.13
CA PHE A 296 -23.53 -15.89 -20.87
C PHE A 296 -24.42 -14.65 -20.66
N ASP A 297 -25.25 -14.32 -21.64
CA ASP A 297 -26.18 -13.18 -21.61
C ASP A 297 -27.58 -13.59 -22.06
N TYR A 298 -28.62 -12.95 -21.49
CA TYR A 298 -30.03 -13.24 -21.80
C TYR A 298 -30.45 -14.73 -21.69
N GLY A 299 -29.76 -15.50 -20.84
CA GLY A 299 -30.04 -16.92 -20.62
C GLY A 299 -29.41 -17.86 -21.66
N GLU A 300 -28.60 -17.34 -22.57
CA GLU A 300 -27.95 -18.11 -23.64
C GLU A 300 -26.44 -17.86 -23.67
N TRP A 301 -25.70 -18.82 -24.24
CA TRP A 301 -24.28 -18.64 -24.50
C TRP A 301 -24.07 -18.01 -25.86
N THR A 302 -23.37 -16.88 -25.89
CA THR A 302 -22.93 -16.25 -27.14
C THR A 302 -21.41 -16.24 -27.22
N THR A 303 -20.90 -16.35 -28.45
CA THR A 303 -19.47 -16.11 -28.73
C THR A 303 -19.35 -14.77 -29.44
N ARG A 304 -18.57 -13.86 -28.87
CA ARG A 304 -18.31 -12.54 -29.45
C ARG A 304 -16.94 -12.53 -30.11
N ILE A 305 -16.89 -12.05 -31.35
CA ILE A 305 -15.64 -11.83 -32.09
C ILE A 305 -15.50 -10.33 -32.27
N VAL A 306 -14.41 -9.76 -31.77
CA VAL A 306 -14.16 -8.32 -31.81
C VAL A 306 -12.86 -8.06 -32.54
N ALA A 307 -12.93 -7.21 -33.55
CA ALA A 307 -11.78 -6.67 -34.27
C ALA A 307 -11.58 -5.18 -33.91
N THR A 308 -10.35 -4.81 -33.58
CA THR A 308 -9.92 -3.45 -33.26
C THR A 308 -8.62 -3.10 -33.97
N GLN A 309 -8.24 -1.81 -33.95
CA GLN A 309 -6.92 -1.39 -34.41
C GLN A 309 -5.81 -1.72 -33.42
N LYS A 310 -6.09 -1.60 -32.13
CA LYS A 310 -5.15 -1.87 -31.03
C LYS A 310 -5.49 -3.16 -30.30
N PRO A 311 -4.49 -3.89 -29.78
CA PRO A 311 -4.73 -5.09 -28.99
C PRO A 311 -5.62 -4.77 -27.79
N ILE A 312 -6.56 -5.67 -27.50
CA ILE A 312 -7.39 -5.58 -26.30
C ILE A 312 -6.64 -6.22 -25.14
N LYS A 313 -6.58 -5.52 -24.00
CA LYS A 313 -5.92 -6.02 -22.80
C LYS A 313 -6.71 -7.20 -22.21
N GLN A 314 -6.19 -8.41 -22.41
CA GLN A 314 -6.87 -9.65 -22.01
C GLN A 314 -7.15 -9.70 -20.50
N SER A 315 -6.26 -9.17 -19.65
CA SER A 315 -6.49 -9.18 -18.20
C SER A 315 -7.76 -8.41 -17.83
N THR A 316 -7.94 -7.19 -18.34
CA THR A 316 -9.12 -6.37 -18.05
C THR A 316 -10.39 -6.97 -18.65
N LEU A 317 -10.30 -7.54 -19.86
CA LEU A 317 -11.41 -8.26 -20.46
C LEU A 317 -11.85 -9.46 -19.61
N LEU A 318 -10.91 -10.30 -19.18
CA LEU A 318 -11.20 -11.48 -18.36
C LEU A 318 -11.77 -11.09 -16.98
N ASP A 319 -11.31 -9.99 -16.40
CA ASP A 319 -11.86 -9.47 -15.15
C ASP A 319 -13.31 -8.98 -15.30
N ARG A 320 -13.67 -8.40 -16.45
CA ARG A 320 -15.07 -8.07 -16.79
C ARG A 320 -15.92 -9.32 -17.04
N LEU A 321 -15.42 -10.31 -17.77
CA LEU A 321 -16.14 -11.58 -17.98
C LEU A 321 -16.43 -12.31 -16.66
N ARG A 322 -15.51 -12.27 -15.69
CA ARG A 322 -15.74 -12.85 -14.36
C ARG A 322 -16.78 -12.07 -13.53
N GLN A 323 -17.04 -10.81 -13.87
CA GLN A 323 -18.07 -9.99 -13.24
C GLN A 323 -19.44 -10.28 -13.84
N SER A 324 -19.54 -10.44 -15.17
CA SER A 324 -20.80 -10.81 -15.84
C SER A 324 -21.35 -12.16 -15.35
N ASP A 325 -20.49 -13.12 -15.03
CA ASP A 325 -20.93 -14.42 -14.48
C ASP A 325 -21.57 -14.30 -13.08
N LYS A 326 -21.31 -13.21 -12.35
CA LYS A 326 -21.81 -12.98 -10.98
C LYS A 326 -23.12 -12.20 -10.95
N ASP A 327 -23.36 -11.32 -11.92
CA ASP A 327 -24.54 -10.45 -11.98
C ASP A 327 -25.56 -10.99 -12.99
N LYS A 328 -26.50 -11.83 -12.52
CA LYS A 328 -27.56 -12.43 -13.35
C LYS A 328 -28.75 -11.48 -13.61
N SER A 329 -28.59 -10.16 -13.44
CA SER A 329 -29.68 -9.21 -13.70
C SER A 329 -29.82 -8.94 -15.21
N GLU A 330 -31.07 -8.83 -15.68
CA GLU A 330 -31.45 -8.70 -17.11
C GLU A 330 -30.82 -7.51 -17.84
N ASN A 331 -30.16 -6.57 -17.15
CA ASN A 331 -29.62 -5.33 -17.72
C ASN A 331 -28.13 -5.04 -17.40
N ALA A 332 -27.42 -5.85 -16.59
CA ALA A 332 -26.06 -5.51 -16.16
C ALA A 332 -24.97 -5.90 -17.18
N ALA A 333 -25.05 -7.09 -17.77
CA ALA A 333 -23.98 -7.63 -18.62
C ALA A 333 -23.83 -6.92 -19.99
N GLU A 334 -24.93 -6.39 -20.55
CA GLU A 334 -24.88 -5.68 -21.84
C GLU A 334 -24.42 -4.22 -21.66
N GLN A 335 -24.74 -3.56 -20.53
CA GLN A 335 -24.23 -2.21 -20.23
C GLN A 335 -22.71 -2.21 -19.97
N ASP A 336 -22.15 -3.24 -19.33
CA ASP A 336 -20.76 -3.26 -18.85
C ASP A 336 -19.71 -3.73 -19.88
N LEU A 337 -20.12 -4.50 -20.90
CA LEU A 337 -19.23 -4.96 -21.98
C LEU A 337 -19.43 -4.24 -23.31
N SER A 338 -20.56 -3.58 -23.53
CA SER A 338 -20.83 -2.80 -24.75
C SER A 338 -20.35 -1.34 -24.67
N GLN A 339 -20.08 -0.83 -23.47
CA GLN A 339 -19.39 0.45 -23.31
C GLN A 339 -17.87 0.27 -23.49
N SER A 340 -17.34 0.94 -24.52
CA SER A 340 -15.93 1.27 -24.76
C SER A 340 -15.01 0.26 -25.47
N TRP A 341 -15.47 -0.44 -26.52
CA TRP A 341 -14.49 -0.81 -27.56
C TRP A 341 -13.91 0.46 -28.18
N PRO A 342 -12.58 0.56 -28.37
CA PRO A 342 -11.96 1.75 -28.92
C PRO A 342 -12.45 1.99 -30.36
N ASP A 343 -12.86 3.21 -30.68
CA ASP A 343 -13.15 3.61 -32.06
C ASP A 343 -11.85 3.62 -32.89
N PRO A 344 -11.74 2.84 -33.99
CA PRO A 344 -12.79 2.02 -34.61
C PRO A 344 -12.78 0.55 -34.17
N TYR A 345 -13.97 -0.07 -34.13
CA TYR A 345 -14.16 -1.50 -33.87
C TYR A 345 -15.25 -2.14 -34.73
N LEU A 346 -15.17 -3.46 -34.88
CA LEU A 346 -16.22 -4.32 -35.44
C LEU A 346 -16.43 -5.52 -34.52
N GLN A 347 -17.67 -5.82 -34.17
CA GLN A 347 -18.06 -6.94 -33.33
C GLN A 347 -19.07 -7.83 -34.07
N ILE A 348 -18.84 -9.14 -34.07
CA ILE A 348 -19.80 -10.18 -34.48
C ILE A 348 -20.27 -10.93 -33.24
N VAL A 349 -21.55 -11.26 -33.20
CA VAL A 349 -22.14 -12.15 -32.19
C VAL A 349 -22.59 -13.44 -32.87
N LEU A 350 -22.08 -14.56 -32.36
CA LEU A 350 -22.51 -15.90 -32.74
C LEU A 350 -23.46 -16.45 -31.68
N ASP A 351 -24.49 -17.16 -32.14
CA ASP A 351 -25.41 -17.88 -31.27
C ASP A 351 -24.80 -19.19 -30.71
N ASP A 352 -25.64 -19.94 -29.99
CA ASP A 352 -25.26 -21.23 -29.43
C ASP A 352 -25.07 -22.33 -30.49
N GLN A 353 -25.26 -22.06 -31.79
CA GLN A 353 -24.98 -22.94 -32.93
C GLN A 353 -23.85 -22.41 -33.83
N ASP A 354 -23.09 -21.42 -33.37
CA ASP A 354 -22.00 -20.75 -34.11
C ASP A 354 -22.47 -19.97 -35.34
N LYS A 355 -23.76 -19.64 -35.42
CA LYS A 355 -24.30 -18.85 -36.51
C LYS A 355 -24.18 -17.36 -36.20
N PRO A 356 -23.59 -16.55 -37.10
CA PRO A 356 -23.56 -15.10 -36.94
C PRO A 356 -24.97 -14.52 -37.13
N TYR A 357 -25.47 -13.80 -36.13
CA TYR A 357 -26.81 -13.19 -36.20
C TYR A 357 -26.84 -11.70 -35.86
N ARG A 358 -25.72 -11.13 -35.36
CA ARG A 358 -25.60 -9.70 -35.08
C ARG A 358 -24.20 -9.19 -35.41
N LEU A 359 -24.14 -8.00 -35.98
CA LEU A 359 -22.93 -7.25 -36.28
C LEU A 359 -23.09 -5.83 -35.73
N ASN A 360 -22.12 -5.36 -34.96
CA ASN A 360 -22.07 -3.99 -34.44
C ASN A 360 -20.73 -3.35 -34.81
N LEU A 361 -20.72 -2.09 -35.19
CA LEU A 361 -19.48 -1.36 -35.46
C LEU A 361 -19.55 0.09 -35.01
N LEU A 362 -18.39 0.67 -34.76
CA LEU A 362 -18.18 2.10 -34.62
C LEU A 362 -16.93 2.45 -35.43
N ALA A 363 -17.04 3.40 -36.36
CA ALA A 363 -15.91 3.84 -37.15
C ALA A 363 -15.95 5.35 -37.38
N GLY A 364 -14.90 6.05 -36.96
CA GLY A 364 -14.82 7.51 -37.08
C GLY A 364 -15.95 8.22 -36.34
N GLY A 365 -16.30 7.71 -35.15
CA GLY A 365 -17.42 8.19 -34.33
C GLY A 365 -18.82 7.92 -34.91
N THR A 366 -18.93 7.16 -36.01
CA THR A 366 -20.20 6.83 -36.64
C THR A 366 -20.56 5.37 -36.33
N PRO A 367 -21.70 5.10 -35.67
CA PRO A 367 -22.15 3.74 -35.39
C PRO A 367 -22.75 3.09 -36.64
N GLY A 368 -22.75 1.77 -36.67
CA GLY A 368 -23.43 0.96 -37.67
C GLY A 368 -23.72 -0.44 -37.11
N GLY A 369 -24.59 -1.19 -37.79
CA GLY A 369 -24.90 -2.54 -37.37
C GLY A 369 -25.86 -3.25 -38.31
N ALA A 370 -26.02 -4.54 -38.08
CA ALA A 370 -26.95 -5.40 -38.79
C ALA A 370 -27.40 -6.54 -37.87
N SER A 371 -28.63 -7.00 -38.02
CA SER A 371 -29.21 -8.06 -37.21
C SER A 371 -30.10 -8.97 -38.04
N GLY A 372 -29.94 -10.28 -37.88
CA GLY A 372 -30.74 -11.30 -38.55
C GLY A 372 -30.00 -12.02 -39.68
N ASP A 373 -30.58 -13.17 -40.05
CA ASP A 373 -29.99 -14.14 -40.99
C ASP A 373 -29.84 -13.61 -42.42
N ASP A 374 -30.70 -12.66 -42.80
CA ASP A 374 -30.81 -12.13 -44.16
C ASP A 374 -29.95 -10.88 -44.39
N GLU A 375 -29.29 -10.35 -43.36
CA GLU A 375 -28.41 -9.17 -43.46
C GLU A 375 -26.92 -9.55 -43.45
N LEU A 376 -26.58 -10.69 -42.85
CA LEU A 376 -25.20 -11.18 -42.72
C LEU A 376 -24.95 -12.35 -43.67
N SER A 377 -23.78 -12.34 -44.32
CA SER A 377 -23.26 -13.48 -45.07
C SER A 377 -21.99 -13.98 -44.40
N GLY A 378 -21.85 -15.29 -44.27
CA GLY A 378 -20.69 -15.86 -43.63
C GLY A 378 -20.96 -17.18 -42.95
N THR A 379 -19.88 -17.77 -42.44
CA THR A 379 -19.94 -18.99 -41.63
C THR A 379 -18.94 -18.86 -40.49
N ALA A 380 -19.30 -19.38 -39.33
CA ALA A 380 -18.38 -19.51 -38.21
C ALA A 380 -18.48 -20.91 -37.59
N LEU A 381 -17.40 -21.31 -36.93
CA LEU A 381 -17.29 -22.56 -36.20
C LEU A 381 -16.51 -22.29 -34.92
N VAL A 382 -17.08 -22.69 -33.78
CA VAL A 382 -16.42 -22.61 -32.47
C VAL A 382 -16.27 -24.01 -31.91
N GLU A 383 -15.04 -24.50 -31.85
CA GLU A 383 -14.75 -25.87 -31.44
C GLU A 383 -13.36 -25.94 -30.79
N ASP A 384 -13.22 -26.77 -29.75
CA ASP A 384 -11.95 -27.05 -29.05
C ASP A 384 -11.19 -25.77 -28.63
N GLY A 385 -11.91 -24.75 -28.14
CA GLY A 385 -11.34 -23.49 -27.64
C GLY A 385 -10.86 -22.54 -28.74
N ARG A 386 -11.30 -22.72 -29.99
CA ARG A 386 -10.92 -21.91 -31.15
C ARG A 386 -12.16 -21.50 -31.95
N ALA A 387 -12.20 -20.25 -32.40
CA ALA A 387 -13.24 -19.70 -33.26
C ALA A 387 -12.64 -19.41 -34.64
N ARG A 388 -13.33 -19.87 -35.70
CA ARG A 388 -12.91 -19.68 -37.08
C ARG A 388 -14.10 -19.30 -37.95
N GLY A 389 -13.96 -18.30 -38.81
CA GLY A 389 -15.03 -17.91 -39.72
C GLY A 389 -14.73 -16.70 -40.58
N THR A 390 -15.66 -16.43 -41.49
CA THR A 390 -15.74 -15.18 -42.23
C THR A 390 -17.17 -14.65 -42.12
N VAL A 391 -17.32 -13.35 -41.89
CA VAL A 391 -18.63 -12.68 -41.79
C VAL A 391 -18.56 -11.33 -42.48
N SER A 392 -19.57 -10.98 -43.26
CA SER A 392 -19.70 -9.69 -43.92
C SER A 392 -21.17 -9.26 -43.98
N LEU A 393 -21.39 -7.96 -44.22
CA LEU A 393 -22.70 -7.46 -44.61
C LEU A 393 -23.05 -7.95 -46.03
N ARG A 394 -24.29 -8.39 -46.25
CA ARG A 394 -24.79 -8.77 -47.58
C ARG A 394 -25.02 -7.55 -48.47
N GLU A 395 -25.58 -6.50 -47.88
CA GLU A 395 -25.82 -5.21 -48.53
C GLU A 395 -25.19 -4.10 -47.68
N PRO A 396 -24.72 -3.00 -48.30
CA PRO A 396 -24.24 -1.85 -47.55
C PRO A 396 -25.30 -1.30 -46.59
N GLY A 397 -24.93 -1.07 -45.33
CA GLY A 397 -25.79 -0.43 -44.35
C GLY A 397 -25.72 1.09 -44.43
N SER A 398 -26.66 1.78 -43.79
CA SER A 398 -26.66 3.24 -43.68
C SER A 398 -26.95 3.72 -42.26
N PHE A 399 -26.32 4.82 -41.87
CA PHE A 399 -26.62 5.57 -40.65
C PHE A 399 -26.74 7.05 -41.02
N PHE A 400 -27.98 7.54 -41.07
CA PHE A 400 -28.32 8.79 -41.76
C PHE A 400 -27.81 8.76 -43.22
N GLU A 401 -26.96 9.71 -43.60
CA GLU A 401 -26.41 9.84 -44.96
C GLU A 401 -25.13 9.00 -45.16
N LYS A 402 -24.56 8.44 -44.09
CA LYS A 402 -23.30 7.70 -44.15
C LYS A 402 -23.56 6.23 -44.48
N VAL A 403 -22.98 5.78 -45.59
CA VAL A 403 -23.04 4.38 -46.04
C VAL A 403 -21.83 3.61 -45.51
N TYR A 404 -22.04 2.37 -45.09
CA TYR A 404 -20.96 1.51 -44.61
C TYR A 404 -21.02 0.07 -45.13
N THR A 405 -19.83 -0.53 -45.25
CA THR A 405 -19.65 -1.97 -45.45
C THR A 405 -18.68 -2.50 -44.39
N ALA A 406 -18.83 -3.77 -44.04
CA ALA A 406 -17.98 -4.42 -43.06
C ALA A 406 -17.78 -5.90 -43.42
N GLU A 407 -16.55 -6.37 -43.26
CA GLU A 407 -16.18 -7.77 -43.37
C GLU A 407 -15.09 -8.11 -42.33
N ILE A 408 -15.12 -9.35 -41.85
CA ILE A 408 -14.14 -9.90 -40.92
C ILE A 408 -13.81 -11.34 -41.28
N SER A 409 -12.54 -11.67 -41.13
CA SER A 409 -12.00 -13.02 -41.13
C SER A 409 -11.33 -13.26 -39.78
N PHE A 410 -11.56 -14.43 -39.20
CA PHE A 410 -10.99 -14.78 -37.90
C PHE A 410 -10.68 -16.26 -37.77
N ASP A 411 -9.63 -16.52 -37.02
CA ASP A 411 -9.06 -17.80 -36.65
C ASP A 411 -8.24 -17.60 -35.35
N VAL A 412 -8.96 -17.56 -34.23
CA VAL A 412 -8.43 -17.09 -32.94
C VAL A 412 -8.81 -18.04 -31.82
N PRO A 413 -8.00 -18.13 -30.74
CA PRO A 413 -8.43 -18.79 -29.52
C PRO A 413 -9.64 -18.07 -28.91
N VAL A 414 -10.51 -18.83 -28.27
CA VAL A 414 -11.68 -18.31 -27.55
C VAL A 414 -11.33 -18.16 -26.08
N LEU A 415 -11.47 -16.93 -25.58
CA LEU A 415 -11.25 -16.62 -24.18
C LEU A 415 -12.51 -16.94 -23.37
N THR A 416 -12.30 -17.60 -22.24
CA THR A 416 -13.32 -17.92 -21.21
C THR A 416 -12.86 -17.36 -19.86
N THR A 417 -13.72 -17.37 -18.84
CA THR A 417 -13.38 -16.86 -17.50
C THR A 417 -12.18 -17.55 -16.84
N ASP A 418 -11.92 -18.80 -17.22
CA ASP A 418 -10.77 -19.61 -16.79
C ASP A 418 -9.50 -19.40 -17.62
N THR A 419 -9.59 -18.68 -18.72
CA THR A 419 -8.43 -18.44 -19.60
C THR A 419 -7.38 -17.59 -18.90
N LYS A 420 -6.11 -17.98 -19.03
CA LYS A 420 -4.98 -17.19 -18.55
C LYS A 420 -4.62 -16.15 -19.61
N PRO A 421 -4.47 -14.86 -19.24
CA PRO A 421 -4.13 -13.83 -20.21
C PRO A 421 -2.72 -14.08 -20.78
N THR A 422 -2.60 -13.95 -22.10
CA THR A 422 -1.31 -13.94 -22.78
C THR A 422 -0.60 -12.62 -22.52
N LYS A 423 0.70 -12.69 -22.19
CA LYS A 423 1.50 -11.50 -21.90
C LYS A 423 1.96 -10.80 -23.17
N GLN A 424 1.81 -9.49 -23.24
CA GLN A 424 2.19 -8.64 -24.38
C GLN A 424 3.61 -8.08 -24.25
N ILE A 425 4.09 -7.80 -23.03
CA ILE A 425 5.40 -7.17 -22.80
C ILE A 425 6.51 -8.21 -22.57
N ALA A 426 6.19 -9.39 -22.05
CA ALA A 426 7.19 -10.36 -21.57
C ALA A 426 8.26 -10.72 -22.61
N ASP A 427 7.86 -10.84 -23.88
CA ASP A 427 8.73 -11.21 -25.00
C ASP A 427 9.04 -10.02 -25.95
N ALA A 428 8.57 -8.81 -25.62
CA ALA A 428 8.72 -7.65 -26.50
C ALA A 428 10.15 -7.04 -26.43
N PRO A 429 10.76 -6.67 -27.57
CA PRO A 429 12.06 -6.00 -27.59
C PRO A 429 12.04 -4.72 -26.77
N LYS A 430 13.12 -4.44 -26.04
CA LYS A 430 13.27 -3.18 -25.29
C LYS A 430 13.19 -1.98 -26.23
N LEU A 431 12.36 -0.99 -25.87
CA LEU A 431 12.35 0.30 -26.56
C LEU A 431 13.36 1.26 -25.92
N PRO A 432 13.94 2.19 -26.69
CA PRO A 432 14.78 3.23 -26.13
C PRO A 432 13.94 4.22 -25.32
N ASN A 433 14.47 4.66 -24.18
CA ASN A 433 13.93 5.79 -23.44
C ASN A 433 14.39 7.09 -24.10
N ALA A 434 13.57 7.61 -25.02
CA ALA A 434 13.90 8.78 -25.81
C ALA A 434 12.65 9.59 -26.14
N GLY A 435 12.71 10.90 -25.98
CA GLY A 435 11.63 11.80 -26.36
C GLY A 435 12.17 13.07 -27.00
N LYS A 436 11.44 13.57 -27.98
CA LYS A 436 11.72 14.82 -28.67
C LYS A 436 10.47 15.69 -28.58
N LEU A 437 10.61 16.87 -28.00
CA LEU A 437 9.58 17.89 -27.95
C LEU A 437 10.06 19.12 -28.73
N VAL A 438 9.22 19.66 -29.60
CA VAL A 438 9.46 20.90 -30.33
C VAL A 438 8.37 21.89 -29.97
N ILE A 439 8.73 23.11 -29.56
CA ILE A 439 7.79 24.23 -29.34
C ILE A 439 8.40 25.50 -29.92
N GLY A 440 7.68 26.19 -30.80
CA GLY A 440 8.14 27.45 -31.42
C GLY A 440 9.50 27.32 -32.10
N GLY A 441 9.78 26.16 -32.73
CA GLY A 441 11.05 25.82 -33.36
C GLY A 441 12.18 25.39 -32.40
N LYS A 442 12.03 25.53 -31.08
CA LYS A 442 13.01 25.08 -30.09
C LYS A 442 12.82 23.60 -29.77
N LYS A 443 13.92 22.85 -29.76
CA LYS A 443 13.95 21.40 -29.53
C LYS A 443 14.40 21.08 -28.11
N TYR A 444 13.69 20.16 -27.45
CA TYR A 444 13.99 19.63 -26.12
C TYR A 444 14.17 18.12 -26.22
N ASN A 445 15.23 17.60 -25.57
CA ASN A 445 15.51 16.16 -25.52
C ASN A 445 15.04 15.60 -24.18
N LEU A 446 14.03 14.74 -24.21
CA LEU A 446 13.36 14.18 -23.04
C LEU A 446 13.86 12.76 -22.78
N SER A 447 15.08 12.62 -22.27
CA SER A 447 15.73 11.32 -22.08
C SER A 447 15.42 10.62 -20.76
N ASN A 448 14.79 11.32 -19.81
CA ASN A 448 14.50 10.77 -18.48
C ASN A 448 13.04 10.33 -18.42
N VAL A 449 12.81 9.04 -18.13
CA VAL A 449 11.49 8.42 -18.16
C VAL A 449 11.15 7.85 -16.80
N VAL A 450 9.97 8.21 -16.28
CA VAL A 450 9.43 7.65 -15.04
C VAL A 450 7.97 7.27 -15.26
N ALA A 451 7.58 6.07 -14.82
CA ALA A 451 6.19 5.64 -14.79
C ALA A 451 5.75 5.37 -13.35
N TYR A 452 4.54 5.76 -12.98
CA TYR A 452 3.98 5.52 -11.65
C TYR A 452 2.45 5.50 -11.66
N GLU A 453 1.88 4.84 -10.65
CA GLU A 453 0.42 4.79 -10.45
C GLU A 453 -0.06 6.08 -9.76
N MET A 454 -1.20 6.60 -10.23
CA MET A 454 -1.91 7.73 -9.62
C MET A 454 -3.42 7.53 -9.73
N LYS A 455 -4.22 8.47 -9.21
CA LYS A 455 -5.67 8.46 -9.40
C LYS A 455 -6.14 9.74 -10.08
N LEU A 456 -7.07 9.61 -11.03
CA LEU A 456 -7.79 10.75 -11.60
C LEU A 456 -9.29 10.54 -11.34
N PHE A 457 -9.93 11.43 -10.57
CA PHE A 457 -11.33 11.29 -10.16
C PHE A 457 -11.65 9.90 -9.57
N ASP A 458 -10.75 9.39 -8.71
CA ASP A 458 -10.78 8.03 -8.12
C ASP A 458 -10.54 6.86 -9.08
N GLU A 459 -10.43 7.10 -10.39
CA GLU A 459 -10.06 6.08 -11.36
C GLU A 459 -8.54 5.83 -11.33
N PRO A 460 -8.10 4.56 -11.29
CA PRO A 460 -6.68 4.23 -11.33
C PRO A 460 -6.10 4.57 -12.71
N MET A 461 -5.01 5.33 -12.70
CA MET A 461 -4.29 5.74 -13.90
C MET A 461 -2.81 5.41 -13.76
N THR A 462 -2.15 5.17 -14.88
CA THR A 462 -0.69 5.15 -14.98
C THR A 462 -0.22 6.45 -15.59
N THR A 463 0.63 7.17 -14.88
CA THR A 463 1.35 8.32 -15.42
C THR A 463 2.69 7.88 -15.97
N ILE A 464 3.04 8.37 -17.17
CA ILE A 464 4.37 8.20 -17.78
C ILE A 464 4.90 9.60 -18.10
N VAL A 465 6.01 9.99 -17.49
CA VAL A 465 6.63 11.30 -17.68
C VAL A 465 7.97 11.14 -18.39
N LEU A 466 8.11 11.82 -19.52
CA LEU A 466 9.39 12.00 -20.20
C LEU A 466 9.86 13.45 -19.99
N SER A 467 11.07 13.63 -19.46
CA SER A 467 11.58 14.93 -19.03
C SER A 467 13.04 15.17 -19.46
N GLU A 468 13.38 16.44 -19.65
CA GLU A 468 14.74 16.86 -20.05
C GLU A 468 15.77 16.62 -18.93
N LYS A 469 15.38 16.83 -17.67
CA LYS A 469 16.20 16.57 -16.49
C LYS A 469 15.57 15.44 -15.67
N PRO A 470 16.38 14.65 -14.92
CA PRO A 470 15.85 13.66 -14.00
C PRO A 470 14.89 14.30 -12.99
N LEU A 471 13.74 13.65 -12.82
CA LEU A 471 12.75 13.99 -11.80
C LEU A 471 13.27 13.64 -10.39
N ASP A 472 12.85 14.39 -9.37
CA ASP A 472 13.10 14.09 -7.96
C ASP A 472 12.34 12.83 -7.53
N LEU A 473 13.01 11.69 -7.68
CA LEU A 473 12.47 10.39 -7.31
C LEU A 473 12.18 10.26 -5.81
N ALA A 474 12.87 11.00 -4.94
CA ALA A 474 12.59 10.96 -3.50
C ALA A 474 11.25 11.65 -3.21
N LYS A 475 11.04 12.83 -3.80
CA LYS A 475 9.76 13.55 -3.73
C LYS A 475 8.62 12.75 -4.35
N LEU A 476 8.82 12.17 -5.53
CA LEU A 476 7.81 11.36 -6.22
C LEU A 476 7.46 10.11 -5.41
N THR A 477 8.45 9.33 -4.96
CA THR A 477 8.22 8.10 -4.19
C THR A 477 7.45 8.38 -2.90
N SER A 478 7.76 9.50 -2.23
CA SER A 478 7.06 9.94 -1.02
C SER A 478 5.59 10.30 -1.26
N ALA A 479 5.27 10.73 -2.49
CA ALA A 479 3.93 11.11 -2.91
C ALA A 479 3.07 9.91 -3.35
N LEU A 480 3.67 8.79 -3.78
CA LEU A 480 2.93 7.64 -4.32
C LEU A 480 1.87 7.10 -3.35
N GLY A 481 0.68 6.83 -3.88
CA GLY A 481 -0.47 6.36 -3.10
C GLY A 481 -1.17 7.45 -2.26
N LYS A 482 -0.77 8.71 -2.39
CA LYS A 482 -1.37 9.90 -1.76
C LYS A 482 -1.82 10.88 -2.84
N LYS A 483 -2.70 11.82 -2.49
CA LYS A 483 -3.19 12.86 -3.42
C LYS A 483 -2.05 13.69 -4.04
N ALA A 484 -0.96 13.89 -3.31
CA ALA A 484 0.20 14.61 -3.82
C ALA A 484 0.89 13.95 -5.03
N ALA A 485 0.71 12.64 -5.25
CA ALA A 485 1.21 12.01 -6.48
C ALA A 485 0.40 12.48 -7.70
N ASP A 486 -0.88 12.76 -7.51
CA ASP A 486 -1.76 13.22 -8.59
C ASP A 486 -1.32 14.62 -9.08
N ASP A 487 -0.86 15.46 -8.15
CA ASP A 487 -0.36 16.82 -8.38
C ASP A 487 1.17 16.90 -8.59
N TYR A 488 1.87 15.77 -8.72
CA TYR A 488 3.33 15.79 -8.85
C TYR A 488 3.75 16.47 -10.16
N PHE A 489 4.61 17.49 -10.02
CA PHE A 489 5.08 18.31 -11.14
C PHE A 489 6.47 18.91 -10.86
N GLU A 490 7.29 19.00 -11.90
CA GLU A 490 8.55 19.71 -11.89
C GLU A 490 8.66 20.68 -13.07
N PHE A 491 9.23 21.86 -12.84
CA PHE A 491 9.42 22.90 -13.84
C PHE A 491 10.62 22.63 -14.77
N THR A 492 10.67 21.41 -15.33
CA THR A 492 11.60 21.01 -16.39
C THR A 492 10.80 20.73 -17.65
N PRO A 493 11.34 20.97 -18.87
CA PRO A 493 10.69 20.55 -20.09
C PRO A 493 10.29 19.08 -20.01
N GLN A 494 9.00 18.79 -20.18
CA GLN A 494 8.44 17.46 -20.02
C GLN A 494 7.16 17.24 -20.82
N VAL A 495 6.91 15.97 -21.14
CA VAL A 495 5.62 15.47 -21.63
C VAL A 495 5.15 14.38 -20.66
N LYS A 496 3.96 14.58 -20.08
CA LYS A 496 3.27 13.67 -19.18
C LYS A 496 2.11 13.02 -19.94
N LEU A 497 2.12 11.69 -20.00
CA LEU A 497 1.07 10.86 -20.58
C LEU A 497 0.26 10.25 -19.43
N LEU A 498 -1.07 10.38 -19.49
CA LEU A 498 -1.98 9.72 -18.55
C LEU A 498 -2.69 8.57 -19.26
N VAL A 499 -2.51 7.36 -18.76
CA VAL A 499 -2.96 6.13 -19.40
C VAL A 499 -3.92 5.41 -18.47
N ASP A 500 -5.08 5.00 -18.99
CA ASP A 500 -6.10 4.29 -18.22
C ASP A 500 -5.76 2.81 -17.98
N ALA A 501 -6.66 2.09 -17.30
CA ALA A 501 -6.46 0.68 -16.97
C ALA A 501 -6.42 -0.26 -18.19
N ASP A 502 -6.99 0.18 -19.32
CA ASP A 502 -7.05 -0.54 -20.60
C ASP A 502 -5.91 -0.15 -21.55
N ASP A 503 -4.90 0.57 -21.03
CA ASP A 503 -3.74 1.08 -21.75
C ASP A 503 -4.09 2.17 -22.81
N ASN A 504 -5.27 2.79 -22.72
CA ASN A 504 -5.61 3.92 -23.58
C ASN A 504 -5.00 5.21 -23.03
N LEU A 505 -4.40 6.00 -23.92
CA LEU A 505 -3.94 7.34 -23.61
C LEU A 505 -5.13 8.28 -23.42
N ASN A 506 -5.41 8.63 -22.17
CA ASN A 506 -6.52 9.48 -21.75
C ASN A 506 -6.23 10.97 -21.99
N SER A 507 -5.02 11.43 -21.62
CA SER A 507 -4.61 12.81 -21.82
C SER A 507 -3.10 12.97 -21.90
N VAL A 508 -2.68 14.10 -22.47
CA VAL A 508 -1.28 14.53 -22.55
C VAL A 508 -1.16 15.93 -21.98
N SER A 509 -0.14 16.12 -21.13
CA SER A 509 0.26 17.43 -20.60
C SER A 509 1.70 17.71 -20.98
N ILE A 510 1.96 18.91 -21.49
CA ILE A 510 3.27 19.38 -21.94
C ILE A 510 3.61 20.63 -21.16
N TRP A 511 4.83 20.68 -20.61
CA TRP A 511 5.40 21.90 -20.06
C TRP A 511 6.75 22.16 -20.69
N ALA A 512 6.93 23.29 -21.36
CA ALA A 512 8.23 23.79 -21.79
C ALA A 512 8.12 25.27 -22.19
N ASP A 513 9.22 26.02 -22.13
CA ASP A 513 9.25 27.45 -22.52
C ASP A 513 8.25 28.34 -21.77
N ASN A 514 7.93 28.01 -20.50
CA ASN A 514 6.85 28.63 -19.69
C ASN A 514 5.45 28.50 -20.30
N ILE A 515 5.26 27.53 -21.19
CA ILE A 515 3.98 27.21 -21.81
C ILE A 515 3.50 25.87 -21.24
N SER A 516 2.25 25.86 -20.80
CA SER A 516 1.52 24.68 -20.39
C SER A 516 0.48 24.35 -21.46
N ILE A 517 0.59 23.17 -22.06
CA ILE A 517 -0.36 22.67 -23.05
C ILE A 517 -0.97 21.40 -22.47
N ALA A 518 -2.30 21.31 -22.44
CA ALA A 518 -3.02 20.11 -22.03
C ALA A 518 -4.03 19.74 -23.10
N GLY A 519 -4.15 18.46 -23.43
CA GLY A 519 -5.03 17.99 -24.47
C GLY A 519 -5.48 16.54 -24.27
N ASN A 520 -6.66 16.24 -24.81
CA ASN A 520 -7.26 14.91 -24.90
C ASN A 520 -7.41 14.47 -26.37
N SER A 521 -6.62 15.05 -27.28
CA SER A 521 -6.67 14.73 -28.71
C SER A 521 -6.18 13.31 -28.99
N LYS A 522 -6.66 12.71 -30.09
CA LYS A 522 -6.27 11.34 -30.49
C LYS A 522 -4.81 11.34 -30.97
N TYR A 523 -3.86 11.13 -30.06
CA TYR A 523 -2.45 10.92 -30.36
C TYR A 523 -2.20 9.51 -30.90
N GLU A 524 -1.25 9.36 -31.82
CA GLU A 524 -0.79 8.05 -32.28
C GLU A 524 0.06 7.42 -31.19
N ASN A 525 -0.29 6.21 -30.75
CA ASN A 525 0.41 5.57 -29.64
C ASN A 525 0.25 4.05 -29.62
N GLU A 526 1.28 3.36 -29.12
CA GLU A 526 1.35 1.91 -28.94
C GLU A 526 1.75 1.60 -27.49
N ILE A 527 0.99 2.13 -26.53
CA ILE A 527 1.27 1.98 -25.10
C ILE A 527 0.73 0.64 -24.61
N VAL A 528 1.55 -0.07 -23.84
CA VAL A 528 1.18 -1.29 -23.13
C VAL A 528 1.72 -1.20 -21.71
N ILE A 529 0.88 -1.52 -20.72
CA ILE A 529 1.26 -1.56 -19.30
C ILE A 529 0.92 -2.92 -18.73
N GLU A 530 1.96 -3.66 -18.37
CA GLU A 530 1.82 -5.04 -17.91
C GLU A 530 2.92 -5.39 -16.90
N ASP A 531 2.57 -6.20 -15.89
CA ASP A 531 3.48 -6.74 -14.88
C ASP A 531 4.29 -5.68 -14.08
N GLY A 532 3.85 -4.42 -14.07
CA GLY A 532 4.60 -3.31 -13.44
C GLY A 532 5.69 -2.73 -14.34
N ARG A 533 5.54 -2.87 -15.67
CA ARG A 533 6.38 -2.24 -16.69
C ARG A 533 5.49 -1.51 -17.71
N ALA A 534 5.86 -0.28 -18.04
CA ALA A 534 5.24 0.51 -19.10
C ALA A 534 6.16 0.55 -20.31
N ARG A 535 5.64 0.21 -21.49
CA ARG A 535 6.38 0.19 -22.75
C ARG A 535 5.51 0.76 -23.86
N GLY A 536 6.08 1.61 -24.70
CA GLY A 536 5.38 2.08 -25.89
C GLY A 536 6.00 3.27 -26.59
N THR A 537 5.27 3.74 -27.59
CA THR A 537 5.53 4.99 -28.30
C THR A 537 4.31 5.90 -28.22
N ALA A 538 4.53 7.21 -28.30
CA ALA A 538 3.47 8.19 -28.43
C ALA A 538 3.94 9.38 -29.27
N ALA A 539 3.15 9.81 -30.24
CA ALA A 539 3.49 10.90 -31.14
C ALA A 539 2.25 11.69 -31.59
N MET A 540 2.49 12.90 -32.07
CA MET A 540 1.47 13.69 -32.75
C MET A 540 1.47 13.37 -34.25
N ALA A 541 0.30 13.02 -34.80
CA ALA A 541 0.15 12.72 -36.24
C ALA A 541 0.53 13.93 -37.14
N LYS A 542 0.27 15.14 -36.65
CA LYS A 542 0.70 16.40 -37.22
C LYS A 542 0.98 17.40 -36.10
N PRO A 543 1.87 18.39 -36.33
CA PRO A 543 2.03 19.50 -35.41
C PRO A 543 0.72 20.26 -35.18
N ASP A 544 0.60 20.90 -34.04
CA ASP A 544 -0.54 21.72 -33.64
C ASP A 544 -0.03 23.07 -33.10
N GLU A 545 -0.91 24.03 -32.86
CA GLU A 545 -0.52 25.40 -32.50
C GLU A 545 -1.14 25.84 -31.18
N PHE A 546 -0.33 26.50 -30.34
CA PHE A 546 -0.79 27.11 -29.09
C PHE A 546 -0.06 28.44 -28.85
N PHE A 547 -0.82 29.54 -28.71
CA PHE A 547 -0.29 30.91 -28.63
C PHE A 547 0.73 31.25 -29.74
N ASP A 548 0.34 31.05 -31.01
CA ASP A 548 1.17 31.31 -32.21
C ASP A 548 2.49 30.51 -32.23
N LYS A 549 2.60 29.46 -31.41
CA LYS A 549 3.74 28.55 -31.40
C LYS A 549 3.29 27.16 -31.80
N GLU A 550 3.82 26.70 -32.93
CA GLU A 550 3.70 25.32 -33.35
C GLU A 550 4.42 24.39 -32.37
N TYR A 551 3.79 23.27 -32.02
CA TYR A 551 4.35 22.24 -31.17
C TYR A 551 4.15 20.84 -31.74
N SER A 552 5.11 19.95 -31.47
CA SER A 552 5.06 18.52 -31.81
C SER A 552 5.88 17.70 -30.84
N PHE A 553 5.53 16.42 -30.66
CA PHE A 553 6.35 15.48 -29.91
C PHE A 553 6.40 14.09 -30.54
N GLU A 554 7.50 13.38 -30.26
CA GLU A 554 7.74 11.98 -30.56
C GLU A 554 8.38 11.33 -29.33
N LEU A 555 7.81 10.25 -28.81
CA LEU A 555 8.21 9.61 -27.56
C LEU A 555 8.36 8.10 -27.76
N SER A 556 9.36 7.53 -27.11
CA SER A 556 9.59 6.09 -26.96
C SER A 556 10.03 5.83 -25.52
N PHE A 557 9.46 4.80 -24.90
CA PHE A 557 9.76 4.47 -23.52
C PHE A 557 9.62 2.98 -23.22
N ASP A 558 10.40 2.56 -22.24
CA ASP A 558 10.42 1.24 -21.64
C ASP A 558 10.96 1.39 -20.21
N THR A 559 10.07 1.38 -19.22
CA THR A 559 10.43 1.64 -17.83
C THR A 559 9.55 0.85 -16.86
N ASN A 560 10.06 0.61 -15.65
CA ASN A 560 9.29 -0.03 -14.59
C ASN A 560 8.36 1.00 -13.93
N LEU A 561 7.18 0.56 -13.51
CA LEU A 561 6.29 1.33 -12.67
C LEU A 561 6.90 1.46 -11.26
N LEU A 562 7.05 2.68 -10.79
CA LEU A 562 7.39 2.96 -9.40
C LEU A 562 6.20 2.62 -8.50
N GLY A 563 6.50 1.95 -7.38
CA GLY A 563 5.56 1.85 -6.26
C GLY A 563 4.55 0.70 -6.27
N LYS A 564 4.89 -0.51 -6.72
CA LYS A 564 4.11 -1.71 -6.32
C LYS A 564 4.08 -1.78 -4.80
N ARG A 565 2.92 -1.46 -4.20
CA ARG A 565 2.67 -1.31 -2.75
C ARG A 565 3.47 -2.31 -1.91
N ALA A 566 4.30 -1.80 -1.01
CA ALA A 566 4.53 -2.49 0.26
C ALA A 566 3.23 -2.40 1.08
N PRO A 567 2.83 -3.48 1.78
CA PRO A 567 1.63 -3.46 2.61
C PRO A 567 1.75 -2.32 3.63
N ILE A 568 0.65 -1.56 3.78
CA ILE A 568 0.48 -0.54 4.81
C ILE A 568 0.94 -1.16 6.13
N ARG A 569 2.08 -0.69 6.66
CA ARG A 569 2.48 -1.10 8.01
C ARG A 569 1.39 -0.58 8.95
N PRO A 570 0.83 -1.42 9.83
CA PRO A 570 -0.14 -0.93 10.80
C PRO A 570 0.52 0.17 11.62
N LYS A 571 0.02 1.40 11.47
CA LYS A 571 0.47 2.56 12.25
C LYS A 571 0.23 2.26 13.73
N PRO A 572 1.13 2.70 14.63
CA PRO A 572 0.86 2.68 16.05
C PRO A 572 -0.46 3.41 16.34
N ALA A 573 -1.34 2.82 17.14
CA ALA A 573 -2.60 3.44 17.51
C ALA A 573 -2.35 4.82 18.13
N GLY A 574 -2.90 5.88 17.53
CA GLY A 574 -2.79 7.26 18.01
C GLY A 574 -1.82 8.20 17.26
N SER A 575 -1.21 7.76 16.14
CA SER A 575 -0.44 8.66 15.25
C SER A 575 -1.33 9.28 14.17
N LEU A 576 -1.08 10.55 13.80
CA LEU A 576 -1.85 11.24 12.75
C LEU A 576 -1.58 10.59 11.36
N PRO A 577 -2.59 10.49 10.49
CA PRO A 577 -2.35 10.09 9.11
C PRO A 577 -1.54 11.17 8.38
N ALA A 578 -0.75 10.74 7.39
CA ALA A 578 0.20 11.60 6.69
C ALA A 578 -0.24 11.81 5.25
N ASP A 579 -0.37 13.07 4.88
CA ASP A 579 -0.39 13.53 3.50
C ASP A 579 1.01 14.05 3.13
N SER A 580 1.24 14.37 1.86
CA SER A 580 2.53 14.80 1.32
C SER A 580 2.44 16.22 0.77
N TYR A 581 3.43 17.05 1.11
CA TYR A 581 3.65 18.30 0.40
C TYR A 581 5.13 18.49 0.14
N ASP A 582 5.49 18.66 -1.14
CA ASP A 582 6.87 18.83 -1.60
C ASP A 582 7.85 17.73 -1.13
N GLY A 583 7.36 16.49 -1.03
CA GLY A 583 8.19 15.36 -0.60
C GLY A 583 8.43 15.29 0.91
N LEU A 584 7.72 16.10 1.70
CA LEU A 584 7.74 16.07 3.16
C LEU A 584 6.38 15.67 3.75
N PRO A 585 6.37 15.04 4.93
CA PRO A 585 5.14 14.68 5.62
C PRO A 585 4.42 15.93 6.13
N VAL A 586 3.14 16.04 5.80
CA VAL A 586 2.20 16.97 6.44
C VAL A 586 1.04 16.16 7.04
N PRO A 587 0.51 16.52 8.23
CA PRO A 587 -0.64 15.82 8.77
C PRO A 587 -1.84 15.90 7.82
N GLU A 588 -2.55 14.80 7.61
CA GLU A 588 -3.80 14.80 6.86
C GLU A 588 -4.85 15.66 7.61
N GLY A 589 -5.68 16.40 6.86
CA GLY A 589 -6.59 17.40 7.44
C GLY A 589 -5.92 18.73 7.79
N HIS A 590 -4.71 18.98 7.28
CA HIS A 590 -4.08 20.29 7.35
C HIS A 590 -4.91 21.37 6.62
N SER A 591 -4.77 22.62 7.06
CA SER A 591 -5.48 23.77 6.52
C SER A 591 -4.52 24.91 6.25
N GLY A 592 -4.61 25.50 5.05
CA GLY A 592 -3.77 26.60 4.61
C GLY A 592 -2.33 26.16 4.44
N ILE A 593 -1.88 25.95 3.20
CA ILE A 593 -0.46 25.80 2.90
C ILE A 593 0.03 27.11 2.31
N GLN A 594 1.06 27.68 2.92
CA GLN A 594 1.80 28.82 2.38
C GLN A 594 3.25 28.42 2.19
N THR A 595 3.83 28.79 1.05
CA THR A 595 5.19 28.43 0.69
C THR A 595 5.96 29.68 0.30
N GLN A 596 7.16 29.85 0.85
CA GLN A 596 8.07 30.94 0.49
C GLN A 596 9.53 30.48 0.55
N GLY A 597 10.45 31.24 -0.04
CA GLY A 597 11.87 30.97 0.09
C GLY A 597 12.68 31.30 -1.16
N SER A 598 13.80 30.58 -1.31
CA SER A 598 14.75 30.67 -2.41
C SER A 598 14.92 29.27 -3.06
N PRO A 599 15.69 29.16 -4.16
CA PRO A 599 16.07 27.85 -4.71
C PRO A 599 16.87 26.93 -3.77
N PHE A 600 17.39 27.45 -2.65
CA PHE A 600 18.23 26.70 -1.71
C PHE A 600 17.64 26.55 -0.31
N ARG A 601 16.56 27.30 -0.01
CA ARG A 601 15.85 27.27 1.26
C ARG A 601 14.37 27.41 1.00
N LYS A 602 13.57 26.46 1.49
CA LYS A 602 12.11 26.52 1.37
C LYS A 602 11.47 26.51 2.73
N GLU A 603 10.43 27.31 2.88
CA GLU A 603 9.63 27.39 4.10
C GLU A 603 8.17 27.11 3.75
N ILE A 604 7.62 26.09 4.39
CA ILE A 604 6.24 25.63 4.22
C ILE A 604 5.53 25.84 5.55
N GLN A 605 4.50 26.66 5.55
CA GLN A 605 3.67 26.95 6.71
C GLN A 605 2.30 26.33 6.54
N THR A 606 1.83 25.64 7.56
CA THR A 606 0.49 25.08 7.62
C THR A 606 -0.03 24.96 9.06
N ALA A 607 -1.27 24.53 9.21
CA ALA A 607 -1.88 24.26 10.50
C ALA A 607 -2.73 23.00 10.44
N VAL A 608 -2.90 22.32 11.58
CA VAL A 608 -3.79 21.16 11.72
C VAL A 608 -4.56 21.24 13.03
N ASN A 609 -5.79 20.74 13.04
CA ASN A 609 -6.61 20.62 14.25
C ASN A 609 -6.20 19.37 15.06
N ALA A 610 -5.02 19.39 15.65
CA ALA A 610 -4.49 18.33 16.52
C ALA A 610 -3.66 18.93 17.66
N ASP A 611 -3.46 18.18 18.73
CA ASP A 611 -2.61 18.60 19.85
C ASP A 611 -1.12 18.57 19.51
N ILE A 612 -0.35 19.43 20.18
CA ILE A 612 1.08 19.62 19.91
C ILE A 612 1.90 18.33 20.05
N ASN A 613 1.56 17.45 21.01
CA ASN A 613 2.29 16.20 21.23
C ASN A 613 2.01 15.18 20.13
N SER A 614 0.79 15.15 19.60
CA SER A 614 0.44 14.33 18.45
C SER A 614 1.17 14.80 17.19
N VAL A 615 1.33 16.11 16.97
CA VAL A 615 2.11 16.65 15.85
C VAL A 615 3.62 16.37 16.01
N ILE A 616 4.17 16.47 17.22
CA ILE A 616 5.57 16.08 17.48
C ILE A 616 5.80 14.58 17.21
N ARG A 617 4.91 13.70 17.69
CA ARG A 617 4.98 12.26 17.41
C ARG A 617 4.89 11.98 15.93
N PHE A 618 3.94 12.62 15.23
CA PHE A 618 3.78 12.52 13.78
C PHE A 618 5.10 12.77 13.05
N TYR A 619 5.77 13.90 13.29
CA TYR A 619 7.01 14.21 12.58
C TYR A 619 8.14 13.24 12.88
N ARG A 620 8.26 12.76 14.12
CA ARG A 620 9.26 11.76 14.49
C ARG A 620 9.00 10.41 13.82
N ASP A 621 7.76 9.94 13.85
CA ASP A 621 7.37 8.65 13.27
C ASP A 621 7.50 8.67 11.76
N GLU A 622 6.95 9.69 11.10
CA GLU A 622 6.95 9.82 9.65
C GLU A 622 8.37 10.00 9.11
N LEU A 623 9.16 10.95 9.63
CA LEU A 623 10.52 11.15 9.13
C LEU A 623 11.47 9.97 9.47
N ALA A 624 11.23 9.23 10.56
CA ALA A 624 12.01 8.03 10.87
C ALA A 624 11.58 6.78 10.08
N SER A 625 10.42 6.80 9.43
CA SER A 625 9.88 5.63 8.70
C SER A 625 10.73 5.23 7.48
N GLY A 626 11.50 6.17 6.93
CA GLY A 626 12.21 6.03 5.66
C GLY A 626 11.32 6.24 4.43
N GLU A 627 10.01 6.42 4.58
CA GLU A 627 9.07 6.66 3.47
C GLU A 627 9.29 8.02 2.79
N TRP A 628 9.83 8.99 3.53
CA TRP A 628 10.03 10.38 3.12
C TRP A 628 11.47 10.71 2.73
N GLY A 629 12.30 9.67 2.58
CA GLY A 629 13.76 9.77 2.50
C GLY A 629 14.45 9.39 3.81
N GLN A 630 15.78 9.28 3.77
CA GLN A 630 16.59 8.92 4.94
C GLN A 630 16.81 10.13 5.83
N TRP A 631 15.87 10.37 6.75
CA TRP A 631 15.99 11.43 7.75
C TRP A 631 16.47 10.91 9.09
N SER A 632 17.22 11.73 9.81
CA SER A 632 17.71 11.44 11.16
C SER A 632 17.56 12.67 12.06
N GLU A 633 16.90 12.51 13.21
CA GLU A 633 16.72 13.61 14.17
C GLU A 633 18.05 13.94 14.86
N ASN A 634 18.45 15.21 14.82
CA ASN A 634 19.47 15.76 15.70
C ASN A 634 18.81 16.14 17.04
N ALA A 635 18.75 15.16 17.94
CA ALA A 635 18.10 15.31 19.23
C ALA A 635 18.75 16.39 20.12
N SER A 636 20.05 16.67 19.97
CA SER A 636 20.74 17.72 20.72
C SER A 636 20.34 19.14 20.32
N GLU A 637 19.89 19.33 19.07
CA GLU A 637 19.41 20.63 18.58
C GLU A 637 17.89 20.76 18.59
N SER A 638 17.19 19.65 18.87
CA SER A 638 15.75 19.60 19.01
C SER A 638 15.34 20.01 20.42
N LYS A 639 14.34 20.89 20.52
CA LYS A 639 13.84 21.45 21.79
C LYS A 639 12.32 21.31 21.84
N ILE A 640 11.80 20.85 22.97
CA ILE A 640 10.36 20.72 23.20
C ILE A 640 10.03 21.53 24.46
N GLU A 641 9.04 22.40 24.33
CA GLU A 641 8.48 23.23 25.39
C GLU A 641 6.97 22.94 25.51
N SER A 642 6.30 23.53 26.50
CA SER A 642 4.88 23.25 26.77
C SER A 642 3.93 23.71 25.65
N GLN A 643 4.32 24.71 24.87
CA GLN A 643 3.50 25.33 23.81
C GLN A 643 4.26 25.49 22.48
N SER A 644 5.48 24.99 22.40
CA SER A 644 6.29 25.05 21.19
C SER A 644 7.19 23.84 21.08
N ALA A 645 7.58 23.47 19.86
CA ALA A 645 8.66 22.54 19.63
C ALA A 645 9.47 22.93 18.40
N ARG A 646 10.76 22.64 18.44
CA ARG A 646 11.68 22.73 17.31
C ARG A 646 12.32 21.36 17.16
N LEU A 647 12.03 20.67 16.07
CA LEU A 647 12.66 19.41 15.71
C LEU A 647 13.63 19.64 14.56
N VAL A 648 14.82 19.08 14.64
CA VAL A 648 15.87 19.23 13.62
C VAL A 648 16.21 17.89 13.05
N PHE A 649 16.13 17.75 11.73
CA PHE A 649 16.48 16.52 11.03
C PHE A 649 17.53 16.79 9.96
N ALA A 650 18.46 15.85 9.80
CA ALA A 650 19.38 15.78 8.67
C ALA A 650 18.88 14.74 7.67
N GLY A 651 18.91 15.06 6.38
CA GLY A 651 18.39 14.23 5.30
C GLY A 651 19.23 14.29 4.02
N PRO A 652 18.72 13.73 2.90
CA PRO A 652 19.51 13.42 1.71
C PRO A 652 20.11 14.65 0.98
N SER A 653 19.33 15.72 0.83
CA SER A 653 19.76 16.98 0.17
C SER A 653 20.21 18.06 1.16
N GLY A 654 20.00 17.84 2.47
CA GLY A 654 20.35 18.78 3.53
C GLY A 654 19.46 18.61 4.76
N GLY A 655 19.21 19.69 5.50
CA GLY A 655 18.46 19.64 6.76
C GLY A 655 17.02 20.13 6.63
N VAL A 656 16.14 19.62 7.49
CA VAL A 656 14.81 20.20 7.73
C VAL A 656 14.65 20.57 9.20
N VAL A 657 14.10 21.74 9.47
CA VAL A 657 13.70 22.19 10.81
C VAL A 657 12.19 22.28 10.83
N ILE A 658 11.56 21.55 11.75
CA ILE A 658 10.12 21.60 11.99
C ILE A 658 9.89 22.46 13.23
N GLN A 659 9.26 23.61 13.06
CA GLN A 659 8.79 24.47 14.14
C GLN A 659 7.30 24.23 14.33
N ILE A 660 6.92 23.96 15.57
CA ILE A 660 5.56 23.59 15.97
C ILE A 660 5.13 24.57 17.04
N GLY A 661 3.94 25.15 16.93
CA GLY A 661 3.41 26.12 17.89
C GLY A 661 1.89 26.01 18.04
N VAL A 662 1.33 26.68 19.05
CA VAL A 662 -0.12 26.74 19.24
C VAL A 662 -0.74 27.75 18.26
N ALA A 663 -1.82 27.36 17.58
CA ALA A 663 -2.59 28.21 16.68
C ALA A 663 -4.09 28.10 16.96
N GLY A 664 -4.63 28.98 17.82
CA GLY A 664 -6.03 28.95 18.21
C GLY A 664 -6.38 27.64 18.94
N LYS A 665 -7.26 26.82 18.36
CA LYS A 665 -7.62 25.48 18.85
C LYS A 665 -6.75 24.35 18.29
N GLY A 666 -5.85 24.65 17.35
CA GLY A 666 -4.99 23.68 16.69
C GLY A 666 -3.50 23.98 16.86
N THR A 667 -2.70 23.37 16.00
CA THR A 667 -1.23 23.47 16.01
C THR A 667 -0.75 24.05 14.68
N SER A 668 0.07 25.09 14.73
CA SER A 668 0.82 25.60 13.57
C SER A 668 2.10 24.82 13.36
N ILE A 669 2.46 24.68 12.09
CA ILE A 669 3.60 23.91 11.62
C ILE A 669 4.34 24.79 10.60
N THR A 670 5.63 24.99 10.82
CA THR A 670 6.54 25.61 9.85
C THR A 670 7.69 24.66 9.58
N MET A 671 7.81 24.19 8.35
CA MET A 671 8.91 23.33 7.89
C MET A 671 9.89 24.16 7.08
N ILE A 672 11.16 24.19 7.50
CA ILE A 672 12.23 24.93 6.82
C ILE A 672 13.24 23.93 6.30
N THR A 673 13.29 23.72 4.99
CA THR A 673 14.31 22.90 4.33
C THR A 673 15.46 23.76 3.82
N ARG A 674 16.66 23.20 3.84
CA ARG A 674 17.88 23.80 3.27
C ARG A 674 18.61 22.78 2.41
N ASP A 675 18.77 23.06 1.12
CA ASP A 675 19.53 22.22 0.19
C ASP A 675 21.00 22.66 0.16
N ALA A 676 21.84 21.92 0.90
CA ALA A 676 23.26 22.24 1.02
C ALA A 676 24.02 21.99 -0.30
N GLN A 677 23.58 21.01 -1.09
CA GLN A 677 24.26 20.61 -2.32
C GLN A 677 24.00 21.62 -3.44
N ALA A 678 22.76 22.07 -3.59
CA ALA A 678 22.40 23.13 -4.52
C ALA A 678 23.10 24.45 -4.16
N ALA A 679 23.08 24.84 -2.87
CA ALA A 679 23.79 26.03 -2.40
C ALA A 679 25.30 25.96 -2.67
N LYS A 680 25.92 24.79 -2.45
CA LYS A 680 27.35 24.58 -2.73
C LYS A 680 27.66 24.74 -4.22
N THR A 681 26.83 24.16 -5.08
CA THR A 681 26.97 24.25 -6.54
C THR A 681 26.84 25.68 -7.04
N ALA A 682 25.95 26.47 -6.42
CA ALA A 682 25.77 27.89 -6.71
C ALA A 682 26.87 28.79 -6.11
N GLY A 683 27.78 28.26 -5.28
CA GLY A 683 28.79 29.05 -4.56
C GLY A 683 28.21 29.92 -3.45
N LEU A 684 27.05 29.56 -2.92
CA LEU A 684 26.30 30.28 -1.90
C LEU A 684 26.25 29.54 -0.55
N LEU A 685 26.85 28.35 -0.42
CA LEU A 685 26.99 27.67 0.87
C LEU A 685 28.05 28.40 1.73
N PRO A 686 27.75 28.80 2.97
CA PRO A 686 28.73 29.39 3.88
C PRO A 686 29.65 28.32 4.48
N ALA A 687 30.90 28.67 4.79
CA ALA A 687 31.76 27.82 5.61
C ALA A 687 31.17 27.63 7.02
N ALA A 688 31.46 26.48 7.63
CA ALA A 688 30.97 26.14 8.97
C ALA A 688 31.32 27.23 10.00
N GLY A 689 30.31 27.72 10.71
CA GLY A 689 30.44 28.78 11.72
C GLY A 689 30.58 30.20 11.15
N LYS A 690 30.65 30.37 9.82
CA LYS A 690 30.65 31.67 9.14
C LYS A 690 29.27 32.00 8.58
N SER A 691 29.11 33.22 8.10
CA SER A 691 27.93 33.64 7.33
C SER A 691 28.38 34.02 5.92
N ARG A 692 27.45 34.11 4.98
CA ARG A 692 27.73 34.60 3.63
C ARG A 692 26.75 35.72 3.28
N LEU A 693 27.27 36.78 2.68
CA LEU A 693 26.51 37.93 2.23
C LEU A 693 26.61 37.99 0.72
N PHE A 694 25.46 37.87 0.06
CA PHE A 694 25.32 38.00 -1.38
C PHE A 694 24.58 39.29 -1.70
N ILE A 695 25.11 40.12 -2.59
CA ILE A 695 24.47 41.34 -3.06
C ILE A 695 24.31 41.25 -4.57
N ALA A 696 23.06 41.38 -5.02
CA ALA A 696 22.68 41.39 -6.42
C ALA A 696 22.03 42.72 -6.79
N ASN A 697 22.11 43.08 -8.06
CA ASN A 697 21.43 44.21 -8.65
C ASN A 697 20.66 43.73 -9.88
N GLU A 698 19.35 43.67 -9.75
CA GLU A 698 18.43 43.30 -10.83
C GLU A 698 18.07 44.50 -11.70
N SER A 699 18.33 45.73 -11.22
CA SER A 699 18.00 46.94 -11.95
C SER A 699 18.84 47.13 -13.21
N ALA A 700 18.28 47.92 -14.13
CA ALA A 700 18.94 48.32 -15.37
C ALA A 700 20.07 49.36 -15.19
N LYS A 701 20.42 49.75 -13.95
CA LYS A 701 21.44 50.78 -13.67
C LYS A 701 22.42 50.30 -12.62
N ASP A 702 23.65 50.82 -12.68
CA ASP A 702 24.63 50.63 -11.61
C ASP A 702 24.10 51.22 -10.30
N ALA A 703 24.32 50.51 -9.21
CA ALA A 703 23.93 50.92 -7.87
C ALA A 703 25.15 51.01 -6.94
N VAL A 704 25.07 51.86 -5.92
CA VAL A 704 26.06 51.94 -4.85
C VAL A 704 25.35 51.63 -3.55
N ILE A 705 25.77 50.55 -2.89
CA ILE A 705 25.26 50.15 -1.58
C ILE A 705 26.34 50.35 -0.52
N THR A 706 25.97 50.97 0.58
CA THR A 706 26.84 51.15 1.73
C THR A 706 26.64 49.98 2.69
N VAL A 707 27.69 49.19 2.94
CA VAL A 707 27.68 48.10 3.93
C VAL A 707 28.64 48.47 5.07
N ASN A 708 28.14 48.54 6.31
CA ASN A 708 28.93 48.94 7.49
C ASN A 708 29.75 50.23 7.28
N LYS A 709 29.16 51.23 6.62
CA LYS A 709 29.76 52.54 6.28
C LYS A 709 30.78 52.54 5.14
N SER A 710 30.95 51.42 4.44
CA SER A 710 31.79 51.33 3.24
C SER A 710 30.93 51.21 1.99
N ASP A 711 31.24 52.00 0.96
CA ASP A 711 30.47 52.02 -0.29
C ASP A 711 30.97 50.96 -1.27
N TYR A 712 30.03 50.25 -1.88
CA TYR A 712 30.29 49.19 -2.86
C TYR A 712 29.45 49.39 -4.11
N LYS A 713 30.12 49.48 -5.26
CA LYS A 713 29.47 49.57 -6.56
C LYS A 713 29.03 48.18 -7.04
N VAL A 714 27.78 48.06 -7.45
CA VAL A 714 27.17 46.85 -8.01
C VAL A 714 26.65 47.17 -9.41
N ALA A 715 27.24 46.56 -10.44
CA ALA A 715 26.88 46.82 -11.83
C ALA A 715 25.42 46.41 -12.13
N ALA A 716 24.80 47.06 -13.12
CA ALA A 716 23.47 46.67 -13.61
C ALA A 716 23.41 45.17 -13.96
N GLY A 717 22.39 44.46 -13.50
CA GLY A 717 22.20 43.02 -13.73
C GLY A 717 23.20 42.08 -13.02
N ALA A 718 24.14 42.59 -12.22
CA ALA A 718 25.11 41.77 -11.50
C ALA A 718 24.42 40.90 -10.45
N GLY A 719 24.67 39.59 -10.45
CA GLY A 719 24.04 38.65 -9.51
C GLY A 719 22.65 38.14 -9.94
N ALA A 720 21.96 38.80 -10.88
CA ALA A 720 20.58 38.47 -11.25
C ALA A 720 20.44 37.10 -11.95
N LYS A 721 21.37 36.76 -12.85
CA LYS A 721 21.37 35.46 -13.57
C LYS A 721 22.35 34.44 -13.00
N SER A 722 23.34 34.92 -12.23
CA SER A 722 24.40 34.07 -11.70
C SER A 722 24.97 34.69 -10.43
N PRO A 723 25.03 33.94 -9.32
CA PRO A 723 25.64 34.42 -8.08
C PRO A 723 27.12 34.78 -8.21
N LYS A 724 27.79 34.34 -9.29
CA LYS A 724 29.21 34.62 -9.54
C LYS A 724 29.50 36.04 -10.01
N THR A 725 28.49 36.73 -10.58
CA THR A 725 28.68 38.10 -11.09
C THR A 725 28.29 39.17 -10.07
N GLY A 726 27.57 38.79 -9.02
CA GLY A 726 27.26 39.67 -7.89
C GLY A 726 28.38 39.71 -6.86
N ILE A 727 28.21 40.54 -5.83
CA ILE A 727 29.12 40.55 -4.70
C ILE A 727 28.79 39.36 -3.81
N ASN A 728 29.75 38.46 -3.59
CA ASN A 728 29.53 37.24 -2.80
C ASN A 728 30.69 37.09 -1.80
N TRP A 729 30.43 37.43 -0.54
CA TRP A 729 31.45 37.45 0.51
C TRP A 729 31.15 36.47 1.62
N GLU A 730 32.19 35.78 2.07
CA GLU A 730 32.17 35.12 3.36
C GLU A 730 32.50 36.12 4.46
N VAL A 731 31.65 36.16 5.49
CA VAL A 731 31.70 37.17 6.55
C VAL A 731 31.54 36.53 7.93
N GLN A 732 31.86 37.26 9.00
CA GLN A 732 31.57 36.79 10.35
C GLN A 732 30.08 36.93 10.67
N PRO A 733 29.49 36.03 11.47
CA PRO A 733 28.18 36.26 12.06
C PRO A 733 28.20 37.54 12.90
N GLY A 734 27.13 38.34 12.84
CA GLY A 734 27.10 39.64 13.52
C GLY A 734 26.08 40.61 12.93
N ASN A 735 26.08 41.84 13.44
CA ASN A 735 25.19 42.90 12.96
C ASN A 735 25.83 43.63 11.76
N TYR A 736 25.07 43.77 10.70
CA TYR A 736 25.43 44.49 9.48
C TYR A 736 24.40 45.57 9.18
N SER A 737 24.86 46.74 8.73
CA SER A 737 23.99 47.83 8.26
C SER A 737 24.14 48.02 6.76
N PHE A 738 23.02 48.20 6.09
CA PHE A 738 22.92 48.37 4.64
C PHE A 738 22.20 49.66 4.33
N GLU A 739 22.78 50.50 3.48
CA GLU A 739 22.17 51.75 3.06
C GLU A 739 22.24 51.89 1.54
N ILE A 740 21.16 52.36 0.93
CA ILE A 740 21.14 52.74 -0.48
C ILE A 740 20.44 54.07 -0.64
N LYS A 741 20.99 54.93 -1.50
CA LYS A 741 20.35 56.19 -1.88
C LYS A 741 19.45 55.93 -3.09
N LEU A 742 18.15 56.10 -2.89
CA LEU A 742 17.13 55.94 -3.91
C LEU A 742 17.22 57.06 -4.96
N PRO A 743 16.72 56.82 -6.20
CA PRO A 743 16.71 57.83 -7.26
C PRO A 743 15.99 59.14 -6.88
N ASN A 744 15.02 59.08 -5.96
CA ASN A 744 14.29 60.24 -5.45
C ASN A 744 15.06 61.03 -4.35
N GLY A 745 16.30 60.63 -4.05
CA GLY A 745 17.16 61.26 -3.06
C GLY A 745 17.00 60.74 -1.63
N GLN A 746 15.98 59.91 -1.33
CA GLN A 746 15.80 59.30 -0.02
C GLN A 746 16.86 58.21 0.23
N VAL A 747 17.24 58.01 1.50
CA VAL A 747 18.14 56.92 1.89
C VAL A 747 17.31 55.82 2.57
N LYS A 748 17.37 54.60 2.03
CA LYS A 748 16.83 53.41 2.70
C LYS A 748 17.97 52.76 3.47
N SER A 749 17.80 52.61 4.78
CA SER A 749 18.76 51.96 5.68
C SER A 749 18.09 50.80 6.39
N GLN A 750 18.79 49.66 6.48
CA GLN A 750 18.30 48.47 7.18
C GLN A 750 19.45 47.80 7.95
N LYS A 751 19.16 47.34 9.16
CA LYS A 751 20.10 46.54 9.96
C LYS A 751 19.65 45.09 9.97
N LEU A 752 20.62 44.18 9.91
CA LEU A 752 20.38 42.75 9.93
C LEU A 752 21.45 42.06 10.76
N ARG A 753 21.02 41.07 11.55
CA ARG A 753 21.93 40.14 12.21
C ARG A 753 22.10 38.90 11.35
N LEU A 754 23.33 38.65 10.89
CA LEU A 754 23.71 37.40 10.24
C LEU A 754 24.03 36.34 11.29
N ASN A 755 23.40 35.18 11.16
CA ASN A 755 23.63 34.01 12.02
C ASN A 755 24.69 33.07 11.42
N PRO A 756 25.37 32.24 12.23
CA PRO A 756 26.25 31.20 11.72
C PRO A 756 25.52 30.26 10.75
N ASN A 757 26.23 29.80 9.72
CA ASN A 757 25.75 28.89 8.67
C ASN A 757 24.60 29.46 7.82
N GLN A 758 24.45 30.78 7.77
CA GLN A 758 23.41 31.48 7.01
C GLN A 758 23.98 32.19 5.78
N THR A 759 23.21 32.20 4.68
CA THR A 759 23.46 33.09 3.53
C THR A 759 22.32 34.08 3.37
N MET A 760 22.64 35.37 3.42
CA MET A 760 21.67 36.44 3.16
C MET A 760 21.90 37.06 1.79
N GLY A 761 20.83 37.21 1.03
CA GLY A 761 20.75 38.01 -0.18
C GLY A 761 20.29 39.43 0.12
N VAL A 762 20.98 40.42 -0.43
CA VAL A 762 20.54 41.82 -0.53
C VAL A 762 20.35 42.12 -2.00
N ILE A 763 19.10 42.14 -2.45
CA ILE A 763 18.74 42.23 -3.86
C ILE A 763 18.25 43.65 -4.13
N ILE A 764 18.97 44.38 -4.97
CA ILE A 764 18.58 45.70 -5.45
C ILE A 764 17.59 45.49 -6.59
N ASP A 765 16.35 45.93 -6.40
CA ASP A 765 15.26 45.76 -7.36
C ASP A 765 15.22 46.88 -8.41
N ASP A 766 14.31 46.78 -9.38
CA ASP A 766 14.16 47.75 -10.48
C ASP A 766 13.84 49.19 -10.02
N SER A 767 13.35 49.37 -8.79
CA SER A 767 13.13 50.72 -8.23
C SER A 767 14.42 51.38 -7.75
N GLY A 768 15.54 50.64 -7.73
CA GLY A 768 16.80 51.06 -7.12
C GLY A 768 16.79 50.96 -5.59
N SER A 769 15.75 50.36 -5.01
CA SER A 769 15.69 49.97 -3.60
C SER A 769 16.32 48.59 -3.41
N PHE A 770 16.48 48.12 -2.16
CA PHE A 770 16.89 46.74 -1.91
C PHE A 770 15.91 45.99 -1.01
N ASN A 771 15.82 44.67 -1.20
CA ASN A 771 15.12 43.74 -0.32
C ASN A 771 16.11 42.70 0.23
N MET A 772 15.84 42.21 1.44
CA MET A 772 16.67 41.19 2.09
C MET A 772 15.95 39.85 2.08
N VAL A 773 16.64 38.80 1.67
CA VAL A 773 16.09 37.43 1.59
C VAL A 773 17.10 36.45 2.17
N GLU A 774 16.65 35.58 3.07
CA GLU A 774 17.48 34.46 3.51
C GLU A 774 17.57 33.43 2.37
N LEU A 775 18.73 33.36 1.73
CA LEU A 775 18.95 32.49 0.59
C LEU A 775 19.29 31.07 1.02
N TYR A 776 20.04 30.91 2.11
CA TYR A 776 20.38 29.61 2.67
C TYR A 776 20.17 29.60 4.17
#